data_AF-A0A1U9PA57-F1
#
_entry.id   AF-A0A1U9PA57-F1
#
_cell.length_a   1.000
_cell.length_b   1.000
_cell.length_c   1.000
_cell.angle_alpha   90.00
_cell.angle_beta   90.00
_cell.angle_gamma   90.00
#
_symmetry.space_group_name_H-M   'P 1'
#
loop_
_entity.id
_entity.type
_entity.pdbx_description
1 polymer ?
#
loop_
_entity_poly.entity_id
_entity_poly.type
_entity_poly.pdbx_seq_one_letter_code
_entity_poly.pdbx_strand_id
1 'polypeptide(L)'
;MRGPAAGRAFLLPTGIALVLLIPLAAAFPGDGSWPAALSVDLSGPLGRAGDWIIDHRDSHPLFLHFFGHVSNAVVVAVRAVYVLLLAAGWTGVTALAALVACRLAGIRLALTCAAAFAACGLLGMWVPTMQTLALMVVAVAASVVLGALLGLAAGLSPRADRLLRPVLDTMQILPAFAYLLPMVLVFGIGVPAAVLATVVYAAPPMARLTALGLREADAGVMEAAASLGATGRQRLLTARLPLARPQLLLGVNQAIMTGLSMAVIASVIGAGGLGDRVYQALASVDVGAALAAGIPIVLLAVVLDRTADAAGRRLGAAPVPLSEQHLLRRVFAGWYGRLLTLLAAVAVAVVGRMAGTTAWPGSWTLSLAEPVNSAVAWMTDHLYSGVPVIGGTADWAARFTGWILDPLRGGLQAAPWWLLLLAAGALALLAGTWRTALTAVLALAAVGVLGVWEASLDTLSQVLAAVAVTLVAGFAIAVGAARSARAERLLRPVLDVCQTLPQFVYLIPVVALFGVGRAPAAAAAIVYALPAVVRITAQGLREVDPAVVESARSLGATRGQLLRQVQLPLARPALLLAVNQAVVLVLAVVIIGGLVGGGALGYDVVLGLAQGDLATGLVAGAAIVCLGLLLDRLTQPAKEA
;
A
#
# COMPACT_ATOMS: atom_id res chain seq x y z
N MET A 1 23.00 8.68 -29.58
CA MET A 1 24.13 8.48 -28.65
C MET A 1 24.75 9.84 -28.31
N ARG A 2 24.23 10.54 -27.29
CA ARG A 2 24.90 11.69 -26.65
C ARG A 2 25.42 11.17 -25.31
N GLY A 3 26.73 11.29 -25.09
CA GLY A 3 27.42 10.62 -23.98
C GLY A 3 27.10 11.18 -22.59
N PRO A 4 27.38 10.41 -21.51
CA PRO A 4 27.11 10.75 -20.10
C PRO A 4 27.98 11.89 -19.52
N ALA A 5 28.68 12.67 -20.35
CA ALA A 5 29.63 13.69 -19.91
C ALA A 5 28.98 14.98 -19.37
N ALA A 6 27.78 15.35 -19.85
CA ALA A 6 27.13 16.60 -19.46
C ALA A 6 26.58 16.60 -18.01
N GLY A 7 26.17 15.45 -17.49
CA GLY A 7 25.63 15.34 -16.12
C GLY A 7 26.69 15.49 -15.03
N ARG A 8 27.95 15.10 -15.29
CA ARG A 8 29.04 15.18 -14.29
C ARG A 8 29.52 16.61 -14.03
N ALA A 9 29.34 17.53 -15.00
CA ALA A 9 29.76 18.93 -14.86
C ALA A 9 28.92 19.71 -13.83
N PHE A 10 27.66 19.28 -13.57
CA PHE A 10 26.78 19.94 -12.59
C PHE A 10 26.87 19.37 -11.17
N LEU A 11 27.35 18.13 -10.98
CA LEU A 11 27.39 17.45 -9.67
C LEU A 11 28.45 18.01 -8.72
N LEU A 12 29.62 18.37 -9.24
CA LEU A 12 30.71 18.99 -8.48
C LEU A 12 30.33 20.38 -7.93
N PRO A 13 29.78 21.33 -8.74
CA PRO A 13 29.37 22.63 -8.23
C PRO A 13 28.15 22.57 -7.30
N THR A 14 27.21 21.64 -7.48
CA THR A 14 26.07 21.48 -6.55
C THR A 14 26.48 20.84 -5.23
N GLY A 15 27.42 19.89 -5.23
CA GLY A 15 28.01 19.35 -4.00
C GLY A 15 28.78 20.42 -3.21
N ILE A 16 29.53 21.28 -3.90
CA ILE A 16 30.20 22.44 -3.29
C ILE A 16 29.17 23.44 -2.74
N ALA A 17 28.09 23.72 -3.49
CA ALA A 17 27.01 24.60 -3.03
C ALA A 17 26.35 24.07 -1.74
N LEU A 18 26.10 22.76 -1.63
CA LEU A 18 25.56 22.15 -0.41
C LEU A 18 26.47 22.34 0.81
N VAL A 19 27.78 22.23 0.62
CA VAL A 19 28.78 22.46 1.67
C VAL A 19 28.85 23.94 2.06
N LEU A 20 28.66 24.85 1.11
CA LEU A 20 28.63 26.30 1.33
C LEU A 20 27.34 26.81 1.99
N LEU A 21 26.25 26.04 1.96
CA LEU A 21 24.99 26.38 2.64
C LEU A 21 25.14 26.42 4.18
N ILE A 22 26.02 25.58 4.74
CA ILE A 22 26.27 25.50 6.19
C ILE A 22 26.90 26.80 6.75
N PRO A 23 28.03 27.31 6.20
CA PRO A 23 28.58 28.59 6.65
C PRO A 23 27.67 29.77 6.31
N LEU A 24 26.88 29.71 5.24
CA LEU A 24 25.89 30.75 4.92
C LEU A 24 24.78 30.83 5.97
N ALA A 25 24.28 29.68 6.44
CA ALA A 25 23.31 29.62 7.54
C ALA A 25 23.89 30.14 8.86
N ALA A 26 25.16 29.86 9.13
CA ALA A 26 25.86 30.43 10.29
C ALA A 26 26.05 31.95 10.18
N ALA A 27 26.19 32.48 8.96
CA ALA A 27 26.34 33.92 8.71
C ALA A 27 24.99 34.69 8.75
N PHE A 28 23.88 34.03 8.46
CA PHE A 28 22.53 34.60 8.48
C PHE A 28 21.60 33.77 9.38
N PRO A 29 21.73 33.87 10.71
CA PRO A 29 20.81 33.19 11.61
C PRO A 29 19.39 33.76 11.39
N GLY A 30 18.46 32.87 11.07
CA GLY A 30 17.04 33.18 11.00
C GLY A 30 16.26 32.17 11.84
N ASP A 31 15.03 32.53 12.23
CA ASP A 31 14.16 31.60 12.95
C ASP A 31 13.92 30.36 12.08
N GLY A 32 14.02 29.18 12.69
CA GLY A 32 13.75 27.90 12.01
C GLY A 32 12.27 27.64 11.74
N SER A 33 11.40 28.49 12.29
CA SER A 33 9.97 28.49 12.03
C SER A 33 9.65 29.09 10.66
N TRP A 34 8.55 28.63 10.07
CA TRP A 34 8.03 29.24 8.86
C TRP A 34 7.46 30.63 9.16
N PRO A 35 7.73 31.66 8.34
CA PRO A 35 7.19 32.99 8.58
C PRO A 35 5.66 33.00 8.55
N ALA A 36 5.01 33.41 9.64
CA ALA A 36 3.55 33.44 9.75
C ALA A 36 2.89 34.28 8.64
N ALA A 37 3.54 35.36 8.18
CA ALA A 37 3.05 36.19 7.08
C ALA A 37 2.98 35.46 5.72
N LEU A 38 3.72 34.36 5.55
CA LEU A 38 3.70 33.52 4.35
C LEU A 38 2.76 32.31 4.51
N SER A 39 2.14 32.13 5.68
CA SER A 39 1.16 31.07 5.92
C SER A 39 -0.22 31.52 5.45
N VAL A 40 -0.97 30.57 4.91
CA VAL A 40 -2.36 30.74 4.51
C VAL A 40 -3.19 29.88 5.45
N ASP A 41 -4.00 30.54 6.28
CA ASP A 41 -4.94 29.84 7.14
C ASP A 41 -6.10 29.26 6.34
N LEU A 42 -6.07 27.93 6.16
CA LEU A 42 -7.14 27.18 5.52
C LEU A 42 -8.21 26.70 6.50
N SER A 43 -8.02 26.90 7.81
CA SER A 43 -8.98 26.43 8.81
C SER A 43 -10.34 27.11 8.67
N GLY A 44 -10.39 28.41 8.40
CA GLY A 44 -11.64 29.14 8.18
C GLY A 44 -12.44 28.67 6.94
N PRO A 45 -11.83 28.61 5.73
CA PRO A 45 -12.51 28.09 4.54
C PRO A 45 -12.92 26.62 4.65
N LEU A 46 -12.04 25.75 5.16
CA LEU A 46 -12.32 24.31 5.28
C LEU A 46 -13.32 24.02 6.39
N GLY A 47 -13.24 24.71 7.52
CA GLY A 47 -14.21 24.62 8.61
C GLY A 47 -15.61 24.99 8.13
N ARG A 48 -15.76 26.16 7.46
CA ARG A 48 -17.04 26.55 6.85
C ARG A 48 -17.57 25.55 5.83
N ALA A 49 -16.69 24.94 5.04
CA ALA A 49 -17.09 23.89 4.10
C ALA A 49 -17.55 22.62 4.83
N GLY A 50 -16.86 22.23 5.91
CA GLY A 50 -17.25 21.10 6.77
C GLY A 50 -18.59 21.34 7.45
N ASP A 51 -18.77 22.49 8.09
CA ASP A 51 -20.01 22.90 8.74
C ASP A 51 -21.17 22.92 7.74
N TRP A 52 -20.95 23.50 6.55
CA TRP A 52 -21.94 23.50 5.48
C TRP A 52 -22.35 22.08 5.08
N ILE A 53 -21.40 21.15 4.91
CA ILE A 53 -21.71 19.75 4.58
C ILE A 53 -22.55 19.13 5.69
N ILE A 54 -22.17 19.30 6.96
CA ILE A 54 -22.85 18.69 8.11
C ILE A 54 -24.28 19.24 8.24
N ASP A 55 -24.46 20.56 8.19
CA ASP A 55 -25.76 21.23 8.35
C ASP A 55 -26.74 20.90 7.23
N HIS A 56 -26.23 20.62 6.03
CA HIS A 56 -27.04 20.38 4.83
C HIS A 56 -27.19 18.90 4.48
N ARG A 57 -26.47 17.99 5.15
CA ARG A 57 -26.47 16.56 4.81
C ARG A 57 -27.86 15.93 4.86
N ASP A 58 -28.67 16.35 5.82
CA ASP A 58 -29.98 15.74 6.07
C ASP A 58 -31.16 16.54 5.47
N SER A 59 -30.88 17.67 4.81
CA SER A 59 -31.92 18.59 4.30
C SER A 59 -31.76 18.96 2.83
N HIS A 60 -30.53 19.02 2.32
CA HIS A 60 -30.27 19.56 0.99
C HIS A 60 -30.51 18.51 -0.13
N PRO A 61 -31.17 18.87 -1.25
CA PRO A 61 -31.56 17.93 -2.30
C PRO A 61 -30.40 17.11 -2.89
N LEU A 62 -29.20 17.70 -3.00
CA LEU A 62 -28.00 16.98 -3.46
C LEU A 62 -27.65 15.80 -2.54
N PHE A 63 -27.73 15.99 -1.22
CA PHE A 63 -27.41 14.92 -0.27
C PHE A 63 -28.52 13.88 -0.21
N LEU A 64 -29.79 14.31 -0.25
CA LEU A 64 -30.92 13.38 -0.17
C LEU A 64 -31.09 12.55 -1.46
N HIS A 65 -31.02 13.18 -2.63
CA HIS A 65 -31.35 12.53 -3.91
C HIS A 65 -30.13 12.04 -4.69
N PHE A 66 -28.97 12.66 -4.59
CA PHE A 66 -27.79 12.16 -5.29
C PHE A 66 -26.94 11.29 -4.36
N PHE A 67 -26.34 11.87 -3.32
CA PHE A 67 -25.47 11.12 -2.41
C PHE A 67 -26.23 10.05 -1.61
N GLY A 68 -27.49 10.32 -1.26
CA GLY A 68 -28.37 9.38 -0.57
C GLY A 68 -28.71 8.16 -1.42
N HIS A 69 -28.99 8.32 -2.71
CA HIS A 69 -29.18 7.18 -3.61
C HIS A 69 -27.88 6.39 -3.83
N VAL A 70 -26.74 7.05 -3.95
CA VAL A 70 -25.43 6.38 -4.00
C VAL A 70 -25.18 5.58 -2.72
N SER A 71 -25.39 6.20 -1.56
CA SER A 71 -25.25 5.56 -0.24
C SER A 71 -26.16 4.34 -0.10
N ASN A 72 -27.44 4.50 -0.42
CA ASN A 72 -28.41 3.41 -0.39
C ASN A 72 -28.06 2.27 -1.37
N ALA A 73 -27.61 2.60 -2.59
CA ALA A 73 -27.16 1.59 -3.54
C ALA A 73 -25.96 0.80 -2.99
N VAL A 74 -25.00 1.46 -2.35
CA VAL A 74 -23.87 0.81 -1.71
C VAL A 74 -24.32 -0.08 -0.53
N VAL A 75 -25.16 0.43 0.38
CA VAL A 75 -25.68 -0.35 1.50
C VAL A 75 -26.44 -1.57 1.01
N VAL A 76 -27.35 -1.40 0.05
CA VAL A 76 -28.15 -2.50 -0.51
C VAL A 76 -27.24 -3.52 -1.20
N ALA A 77 -26.26 -3.08 -1.99
CA ALA A 77 -25.33 -3.99 -2.66
C ALA A 77 -24.50 -4.81 -1.65
N VAL A 78 -23.87 -4.15 -0.67
CA VAL A 78 -23.05 -4.82 0.35
C VAL A 78 -23.92 -5.75 1.19
N ARG A 79 -25.09 -5.30 1.63
CA ARG A 79 -26.03 -6.11 2.41
C ARG A 79 -26.54 -7.31 1.60
N ALA A 80 -26.83 -7.14 0.31
CA ALA A 80 -27.26 -8.23 -0.55
C ALA A 80 -26.17 -9.32 -0.66
N VAL A 81 -24.92 -8.91 -0.90
CA VAL A 81 -23.78 -9.86 -0.91
C VAL A 81 -23.61 -10.52 0.45
N TYR A 82 -23.65 -9.75 1.54
CA TYR A 82 -23.48 -10.27 2.89
C TYR A 82 -24.58 -11.28 3.27
N VAL A 83 -25.85 -10.96 2.98
CA VAL A 83 -26.99 -11.86 3.22
C VAL A 83 -26.86 -13.13 2.36
N LEU A 84 -26.40 -13.02 1.11
CA LEU A 84 -26.15 -14.18 0.26
C LEU A 84 -25.04 -15.08 0.83
N LEU A 85 -23.95 -14.50 1.34
CA LEU A 85 -22.88 -15.25 2.01
C LEU A 85 -23.39 -15.94 3.28
N LEU A 86 -24.19 -15.26 4.11
CA LEU A 86 -24.80 -15.87 5.29
C LEU A 86 -25.81 -16.96 4.93
N ALA A 87 -26.61 -16.75 3.89
CA ALA A 87 -27.59 -17.73 3.43
C ALA A 87 -26.93 -19.01 2.92
N ALA A 88 -25.77 -18.88 2.27
CA ALA A 88 -24.95 -20.01 1.84
C ALA A 88 -24.35 -20.80 3.01
N GLY A 89 -24.18 -20.16 4.17
CA GLY A 89 -23.56 -20.76 5.35
C GLY A 89 -22.07 -21.07 5.15
N TRP A 90 -21.40 -21.52 6.21
CA TRP A 90 -19.95 -21.75 6.13
C TRP A 90 -19.56 -22.87 5.15
N THR A 91 -20.36 -23.93 5.08
CA THR A 91 -20.17 -25.04 4.14
C THR A 91 -20.32 -24.59 2.69
N GLY A 92 -21.38 -23.83 2.38
CA GLY A 92 -21.65 -23.33 1.04
C GLY A 92 -20.60 -22.33 0.55
N VAL A 93 -20.22 -21.35 1.39
CA VAL A 93 -19.18 -20.37 1.03
C VAL A 93 -17.83 -21.05 0.82
N THR A 94 -17.44 -21.95 1.72
CA THR A 94 -16.17 -22.68 1.62
C THR A 94 -16.13 -23.56 0.38
N ALA A 95 -17.23 -24.27 0.09
CA ALA A 95 -17.35 -25.10 -1.12
C ALA A 95 -17.33 -24.25 -2.39
N LEU A 96 -18.04 -23.12 -2.42
CA LEU A 96 -18.02 -22.19 -3.56
C LEU A 96 -16.60 -21.71 -3.85
N ALA A 97 -15.90 -21.20 -2.82
CA ALA A 97 -14.53 -20.73 -2.96
C ALA A 97 -13.59 -21.84 -3.44
N ALA A 98 -13.67 -23.04 -2.85
CA ALA A 98 -12.85 -24.19 -3.24
C ALA A 98 -13.14 -24.68 -4.66
N LEU A 99 -14.41 -24.72 -5.09
CA LEU A 99 -14.80 -25.14 -6.44
C LEU A 99 -14.35 -24.12 -7.50
N VAL A 100 -14.50 -22.82 -7.23
CA VAL A 100 -13.97 -21.75 -8.09
C VAL A 100 -12.45 -21.88 -8.22
N ALA A 101 -11.74 -22.03 -7.10
CA ALA A 101 -10.30 -22.24 -7.09
C ALA A 101 -9.86 -23.51 -7.84
N CYS A 102 -10.57 -24.63 -7.65
CA CYS A 102 -10.31 -25.88 -8.35
C CYS A 102 -10.42 -25.70 -9.86
N ARG A 103 -11.46 -24.99 -10.29
CA ARG A 103 -11.69 -24.70 -11.71
C ARG A 103 -10.59 -23.82 -12.30
N LEU A 104 -10.04 -22.86 -11.55
CA LEU A 104 -9.05 -21.90 -12.05
C LEU A 104 -7.61 -22.42 -11.99
N ALA A 105 -7.21 -23.15 -10.95
CA ALA A 105 -5.81 -23.58 -10.77
C ALA A 105 -5.64 -25.04 -10.32
N GLY A 106 -6.72 -25.81 -10.25
CA GLY A 106 -6.70 -27.21 -9.84
C GLY A 106 -6.81 -27.41 -8.33
N ILE A 107 -6.74 -28.67 -7.91
CA ILE A 107 -7.07 -29.11 -6.54
C ILE A 107 -6.20 -28.47 -5.46
N ARG A 108 -4.92 -28.14 -5.75
CA ARG A 108 -4.03 -27.53 -4.77
C ARG A 108 -4.56 -26.17 -4.30
N LEU A 109 -5.01 -25.32 -5.24
CA LEU A 109 -5.59 -24.03 -4.89
C LEU A 109 -6.94 -24.18 -4.18
N ALA A 110 -7.72 -25.19 -4.57
CA ALA A 110 -8.99 -25.50 -3.92
C ALA A 110 -8.80 -25.85 -2.44
N LEU A 111 -7.82 -26.71 -2.13
CA LEU A 111 -7.47 -27.09 -0.77
C LEU A 111 -6.95 -25.90 0.03
N THR A 112 -6.10 -25.04 -0.56
CA THR A 112 -5.65 -23.82 0.14
C THR A 112 -6.80 -22.86 0.42
N CYS A 113 -7.78 -22.73 -0.48
CA CYS A 113 -8.96 -21.90 -0.23
C CYS A 113 -9.84 -22.50 0.86
N ALA A 114 -10.11 -23.80 0.81
CA ALA A 114 -10.89 -24.49 1.83
C ALA A 114 -10.22 -24.37 3.21
N ALA A 115 -8.90 -24.59 3.29
CA ALA A 115 -8.12 -24.44 4.51
C ALA A 115 -8.12 -22.99 5.03
N ALA A 116 -8.01 -22.00 4.14
CA ALA A 116 -8.05 -20.59 4.52
C ALA A 116 -9.39 -20.20 5.15
N PHE A 117 -10.51 -20.54 4.52
CA PHE A 117 -11.85 -20.26 5.07
C PHE A 117 -12.12 -21.05 6.36
N ALA A 118 -11.69 -22.32 6.42
CA ALA A 118 -11.77 -23.10 7.65
C ALA A 118 -10.96 -22.47 8.78
N ALA A 119 -9.74 -21.98 8.52
CA ALA A 119 -8.92 -21.28 9.50
C ALA A 119 -9.59 -19.98 9.99
N CYS A 120 -10.23 -19.20 9.10
CA CYS A 120 -11.02 -18.03 9.52
C CYS A 120 -12.15 -18.40 10.49
N GLY A 121 -12.81 -19.54 10.26
CA GLY A 121 -13.82 -20.09 11.16
C GLY A 121 -13.24 -20.58 12.48
N LEU A 122 -12.19 -21.38 12.43
CA LEU A 122 -11.49 -21.91 13.61
C LEU A 122 -11.00 -20.78 14.53
N LEU A 123 -10.61 -19.63 13.99
CA LEU A 123 -10.21 -18.46 14.79
C LEU A 123 -11.38 -17.65 15.35
N GLY A 124 -12.64 -18.09 15.16
CA GLY A 124 -13.83 -17.36 15.58
C GLY A 124 -14.14 -16.12 14.74
N MET A 125 -13.47 -15.95 13.60
CA MET A 125 -13.55 -14.76 12.75
C MET A 125 -14.42 -14.94 11.51
N TRP A 126 -15.32 -15.93 11.50
CA TRP A 126 -16.19 -16.21 10.36
C TRP A 126 -17.05 -15.01 9.94
N VAL A 127 -17.80 -14.44 10.90
CA VAL A 127 -18.70 -13.30 10.65
C VAL A 127 -17.93 -12.05 10.19
N PRO A 128 -16.87 -11.61 10.89
CA PRO A 128 -16.00 -10.53 10.40
C PRO A 128 -15.43 -10.78 9.00
N THR A 129 -15.06 -12.02 8.69
CA THR A 129 -14.55 -12.40 7.35
C THR A 129 -15.62 -12.22 6.28
N MET A 130 -16.87 -12.63 6.54
CA MET A 130 -17.97 -12.47 5.58
C MET A 130 -18.34 -10.99 5.36
N GLN A 131 -18.32 -10.16 6.41
CA GLN A 131 -18.54 -8.72 6.29
C GLN A 131 -17.46 -8.07 5.41
N THR A 132 -16.19 -8.41 5.67
CA THR A 132 -15.05 -7.91 4.88
C THR A 132 -15.15 -8.36 3.43
N LEU A 133 -15.45 -9.63 3.19
CA LEU A 133 -15.62 -10.18 1.83
C LEU A 133 -16.78 -9.50 1.09
N ALA A 134 -17.90 -9.23 1.76
CA ALA A 134 -19.04 -8.54 1.15
C ALA A 134 -18.70 -7.10 0.74
N LEU A 135 -18.03 -6.35 1.63
CA LEU A 135 -17.55 -5.01 1.33
C LEU A 135 -16.56 -5.04 0.15
N MET A 136 -15.63 -5.99 0.17
CA MET A 136 -14.62 -6.17 -0.88
C MET A 136 -15.21 -6.46 -2.25
N VAL A 137 -16.21 -7.34 -2.35
CA VAL A 137 -16.87 -7.66 -3.63
C VAL A 137 -17.44 -6.40 -4.28
N VAL A 138 -18.14 -5.57 -3.51
CA VAL A 138 -18.77 -4.34 -4.02
C VAL A 138 -17.74 -3.26 -4.32
N ALA A 139 -16.81 -3.01 -3.39
CA ALA A 139 -15.79 -1.98 -3.54
C ALA A 139 -14.84 -2.28 -4.70
N VAL A 140 -14.36 -3.52 -4.85
CA VAL A 140 -13.50 -3.91 -5.96
C VAL A 140 -14.26 -3.84 -7.29
N ALA A 141 -15.50 -4.31 -7.35
CA ALA A 141 -16.29 -4.22 -8.58
C ALA A 141 -16.44 -2.75 -9.03
N ALA A 142 -16.79 -1.86 -8.12
CA ALA A 142 -16.87 -0.43 -8.41
C ALA A 142 -15.50 0.18 -8.79
N SER A 143 -14.42 -0.22 -8.12
CA SER A 143 -13.04 0.23 -8.42
C SER A 143 -12.59 -0.21 -9.80
N VAL A 144 -12.89 -1.46 -10.18
CA VAL A 144 -12.53 -2.01 -11.49
C VAL A 144 -13.31 -1.29 -12.59
N VAL A 145 -14.61 -1.04 -12.40
CA VAL A 145 -15.42 -0.29 -13.36
C VAL A 145 -14.90 1.13 -13.52
N LEU A 146 -14.76 1.88 -12.41
CA LEU A 146 -14.28 3.27 -12.45
C LEU A 146 -12.86 3.36 -13.03
N GLY A 147 -11.95 2.51 -12.53
CA GLY A 147 -10.56 2.45 -12.99
C GLY A 147 -10.46 2.09 -14.46
N ALA A 148 -11.21 1.09 -14.94
CA ALA A 148 -11.22 0.72 -16.36
C ALA A 148 -11.75 1.86 -17.25
N LEU A 149 -12.77 2.60 -16.81
CA LEU A 149 -13.30 3.75 -17.56
C LEU A 149 -12.28 4.90 -17.65
N LEU A 150 -11.67 5.26 -16.52
CA LEU A 150 -10.61 6.29 -16.48
C LEU A 150 -9.39 5.86 -17.30
N GLY A 151 -9.01 4.59 -17.20
CA GLY A 151 -7.90 4.01 -17.95
C GLY A 151 -8.17 3.92 -19.45
N LEU A 152 -9.40 3.65 -19.86
CA LEU A 152 -9.82 3.69 -21.26
C LEU A 152 -9.70 5.11 -21.82
N ALA A 153 -10.16 6.11 -21.07
CA ALA A 153 -10.03 7.51 -21.46
C ALA A 153 -8.56 7.95 -21.61
N ALA A 154 -7.71 7.62 -20.62
CA ALA A 154 -6.27 7.93 -20.67
C ALA A 154 -5.51 7.12 -21.74
N GLY A 155 -5.87 5.85 -21.95
CA GLY A 155 -5.25 4.98 -22.95
C GLY A 155 -5.54 5.44 -24.39
N LEU A 156 -6.75 5.93 -24.66
CA LEU A 156 -7.18 6.36 -25.99
C LEU A 156 -6.86 7.82 -26.33
N SER A 157 -6.69 8.69 -25.33
CA SER A 157 -6.45 10.12 -25.55
C SER A 157 -5.23 10.64 -24.78
N PRO A 158 -4.19 11.13 -25.48
CA PRO A 158 -3.04 11.79 -24.85
C PRO A 158 -3.41 13.06 -24.07
N ARG A 159 -4.55 13.70 -24.39
CA ARG A 159 -5.06 14.85 -23.63
C ARG A 159 -5.69 14.39 -22.32
N ALA A 160 -6.55 13.37 -22.36
CA ALA A 160 -7.17 12.83 -21.15
C ALA A 160 -6.12 12.27 -20.18
N ASP A 161 -5.09 11.58 -20.70
CA ASP A 161 -3.97 11.09 -19.90
C ASP A 161 -3.21 12.21 -19.19
N ARG A 162 -2.92 13.32 -19.87
CA ARG A 162 -2.25 14.47 -19.23
C ARG A 162 -3.11 15.11 -18.13
N LEU A 163 -4.44 15.10 -18.28
CA LEU A 163 -5.37 15.62 -17.27
C LEU A 163 -5.58 14.66 -16.09
N LEU A 164 -5.66 13.35 -16.36
CA LEU A 164 -5.93 12.33 -15.34
C LEU A 164 -4.69 11.96 -14.52
N ARG A 165 -3.49 12.06 -15.08
CA ARG A 165 -2.25 11.70 -14.37
C ARG A 165 -2.10 12.36 -12.99
N PRO A 166 -2.22 13.70 -12.85
CA PRO A 166 -2.12 14.34 -11.54
C PRO A 166 -3.19 13.84 -10.56
N VAL A 167 -4.43 13.69 -11.03
CA VAL A 167 -5.54 13.19 -10.19
C VAL A 167 -5.23 11.78 -9.70
N LEU A 168 -4.84 10.87 -10.60
CA LEU A 168 -4.48 9.50 -10.24
C LEU A 168 -3.22 9.43 -9.37
N ASP A 169 -2.26 10.35 -9.52
CA ASP A 169 -1.05 10.42 -8.69
C ASP A 169 -1.45 10.85 -7.28
N THR A 170 -2.24 11.93 -7.14
CA THR A 170 -2.79 12.37 -5.84
C THR A 170 -3.58 11.24 -5.18
N MET A 171 -4.46 10.56 -5.93
CA MET A 171 -5.28 9.44 -5.47
C MET A 171 -4.48 8.29 -4.82
N GLN A 172 -3.20 8.13 -5.17
CA GLN A 172 -2.33 7.07 -4.62
C GLN A 172 -1.36 7.56 -3.55
N ILE A 173 -1.05 8.85 -3.52
CA ILE A 173 -0.05 9.42 -2.60
C ILE A 173 -0.71 9.94 -1.32
N LEU A 174 -1.96 10.42 -1.37
CA LEU A 174 -2.66 10.90 -0.18
C LEU A 174 -2.80 9.74 0.83
N PRO A 175 -2.54 9.97 2.12
CA PRO A 175 -2.73 8.97 3.15
C PRO A 175 -4.19 8.51 3.25
N ALA A 176 -4.38 7.23 3.59
CA ALA A 176 -5.71 6.64 3.73
C ALA A 176 -6.65 7.44 4.64
N PHE A 177 -6.19 7.90 5.81
CA PHE A 177 -7.03 8.67 6.74
C PHE A 177 -7.49 10.02 6.18
N ALA A 178 -6.66 10.65 5.33
CA ALA A 178 -7.04 11.90 4.67
C ALA A 178 -8.15 11.68 3.62
N TYR A 179 -8.26 10.48 3.02
CA TYR A 179 -9.41 10.11 2.19
C TYR A 179 -10.67 9.85 3.00
N LEU A 180 -10.53 9.26 4.19
CA LEU A 180 -11.69 8.85 4.98
C LEU A 180 -12.51 10.06 5.44
N LEU A 181 -11.85 11.17 5.80
CA LEU A 181 -12.53 12.33 6.37
C LEU A 181 -13.57 12.97 5.42
N PRO A 182 -13.25 13.34 4.17
CA PRO A 182 -14.27 13.81 3.22
C PRO A 182 -15.38 12.80 2.97
N MET A 183 -15.06 11.49 2.96
CA MET A 183 -16.06 10.45 2.75
C MET A 183 -17.02 10.33 3.94
N VAL A 184 -16.52 10.42 5.18
CA VAL A 184 -17.35 10.41 6.39
C VAL A 184 -18.21 11.66 6.49
N LEU A 185 -17.69 12.83 6.14
CA LEU A 185 -18.49 14.06 6.16
C LEU A 185 -19.67 13.99 5.19
N VAL A 186 -19.41 13.55 3.94
CA VAL A 186 -20.44 13.51 2.89
C VAL A 186 -21.42 12.35 3.06
N PHE A 187 -20.93 11.15 3.39
CA PHE A 187 -21.73 9.92 3.40
C PHE A 187 -22.07 9.40 4.79
N GLY A 188 -21.55 10.02 5.85
CA GLY A 188 -21.68 9.56 7.22
C GLY A 188 -20.73 8.43 7.58
N ILE A 189 -20.70 8.08 8.86
CA ILE A 189 -19.95 6.93 9.39
C ILE A 189 -20.63 5.64 8.93
N GLY A 190 -19.85 4.68 8.43
CA GLY A 190 -20.33 3.35 8.07
C GLY A 190 -19.87 2.83 6.71
N VAL A 191 -20.60 1.82 6.21
CA VAL A 191 -20.31 1.09 4.97
C VAL A 191 -20.19 2.00 3.72
N PRO A 192 -21.07 3.00 3.49
CA PRO A 192 -20.99 3.86 2.31
C PRO A 192 -19.66 4.59 2.17
N ALA A 193 -19.25 5.31 3.21
CA ALA A 193 -17.99 6.03 3.23
C ALA A 193 -16.79 5.10 3.05
N ALA A 194 -16.83 3.91 3.69
CA ALA A 194 -15.75 2.93 3.58
C ALA A 194 -15.59 2.35 2.17
N VAL A 195 -16.70 1.97 1.52
CA VAL A 195 -16.67 1.47 0.13
C VAL A 195 -16.18 2.55 -0.82
N LEU A 196 -16.67 3.79 -0.69
CA LEU A 196 -16.30 4.88 -1.58
C LEU A 196 -14.83 5.31 -1.39
N ALA A 197 -14.35 5.37 -0.15
CA ALA A 197 -12.93 5.58 0.13
C ALA A 197 -12.06 4.47 -0.49
N THR A 198 -12.51 3.22 -0.38
CA THR A 198 -11.84 2.07 -1.00
C THR A 198 -11.81 2.19 -2.52
N VAL A 199 -12.89 2.66 -3.15
CA VAL A 199 -12.97 2.90 -4.60
C VAL A 199 -11.97 3.96 -5.06
N VAL A 200 -11.90 5.08 -4.34
CA VAL A 200 -10.94 6.15 -4.63
C VAL A 200 -9.51 5.63 -4.52
N TYR A 201 -9.20 4.82 -3.50
CA TYR A 201 -7.87 4.29 -3.30
C TYR A 201 -7.47 3.18 -4.29
N ALA A 202 -8.41 2.33 -4.70
CA ALA A 202 -8.14 1.15 -5.53
C ALA A 202 -8.36 1.33 -7.04
N ALA A 203 -9.08 2.37 -7.49
CA ALA A 203 -9.26 2.66 -8.92
C ALA A 203 -7.98 3.06 -9.68
N PRO A 204 -7.02 3.82 -9.11
CA PRO A 204 -5.84 4.28 -9.84
C PRO A 204 -4.94 3.19 -10.44
N PRO A 205 -4.56 2.09 -9.74
CA PRO A 205 -3.75 1.05 -10.37
C PRO A 205 -4.47 0.39 -11.55
N MET A 206 -5.79 0.17 -11.44
CA MET A 206 -6.59 -0.33 -12.56
C MET A 206 -6.58 0.65 -13.75
N ALA A 207 -6.74 1.95 -13.50
CA ALA A 207 -6.70 2.97 -14.55
C ALA A 207 -5.35 3.02 -15.28
N ARG A 208 -4.24 2.96 -14.53
CA ARG A 208 -2.89 2.99 -15.10
C ARG A 208 -2.59 1.77 -15.94
N LEU A 209 -2.86 0.59 -15.41
CA LEU A 209 -2.58 -0.66 -16.11
C LEU A 209 -3.47 -0.83 -17.35
N THR A 210 -4.73 -0.37 -17.28
CA THR A 210 -5.61 -0.27 -18.45
C THR A 210 -5.01 0.66 -19.52
N ALA A 211 -4.62 1.88 -19.13
CA ALA A 211 -4.05 2.85 -20.07
C ALA A 211 -2.74 2.34 -20.70
N LEU A 212 -1.90 1.67 -19.91
CA LEU A 212 -0.64 1.07 -20.35
C LEU A 212 -0.89 -0.04 -21.37
N GLY A 213 -1.75 -1.02 -21.03
CA GLY A 213 -2.06 -2.14 -21.92
C GLY A 213 -2.65 -1.70 -23.27
N LEU A 214 -3.46 -0.63 -23.27
CA LEU A 214 -4.01 -0.07 -24.50
C LEU A 214 -2.97 0.62 -25.39
N ARG A 215 -1.89 1.15 -24.81
CA ARG A 215 -0.81 1.86 -25.52
C ARG A 215 0.29 0.93 -25.99
N GLU A 216 0.57 -0.12 -25.23
CA GLU A 216 1.56 -1.15 -25.56
C GLU A 216 1.02 -2.23 -26.51
N ALA A 217 -0.23 -2.13 -26.96
CA ALA A 217 -0.79 -3.02 -27.95
C ALA A 217 0.05 -3.01 -29.25
N ASP A 218 0.35 -4.20 -29.79
CA ASP A 218 1.26 -4.40 -30.92
C ASP A 218 0.94 -3.49 -32.11
N ALA A 219 1.92 -2.67 -32.51
CA ALA A 219 1.76 -1.69 -33.57
C ALA A 219 1.44 -2.36 -34.92
N GLY A 220 2.06 -3.50 -35.22
CA GLY A 220 1.82 -4.25 -36.47
C GLY A 220 0.39 -4.77 -36.58
N VAL A 221 -0.17 -5.32 -35.50
CA VAL A 221 -1.58 -5.74 -35.44
C VAL A 221 -2.50 -4.53 -35.60
N MET A 222 -2.14 -3.39 -35.01
CA MET A 222 -2.93 -2.16 -35.12
C MET A 222 -2.91 -1.53 -36.51
N GLU A 223 -1.79 -1.63 -37.22
CA GLU A 223 -1.63 -1.22 -38.62
C GLU A 223 -2.38 -2.17 -39.55
N ALA A 224 -2.25 -3.49 -39.36
CA ALA A 224 -2.99 -4.49 -40.12
C ALA A 224 -4.51 -4.30 -39.98
N ALA A 225 -5.01 -4.10 -38.76
CA ALA A 225 -6.43 -3.82 -38.52
C ALA A 225 -6.89 -2.52 -39.21
N ALA A 226 -6.05 -1.49 -39.26
CA ALA A 226 -6.35 -0.25 -39.97
C ALA A 226 -6.37 -0.46 -41.49
N SER A 227 -5.41 -1.22 -42.05
CA SER A 227 -5.35 -1.57 -43.47
C SER A 227 -6.54 -2.40 -43.93
N LEU A 228 -7.15 -3.18 -43.04
CA LEU A 228 -8.39 -3.92 -43.29
C LEU A 228 -9.66 -3.05 -43.17
N GLY A 229 -9.52 -1.73 -43.00
CA GLY A 229 -10.63 -0.78 -42.93
C GLY A 229 -11.39 -0.80 -41.59
N ALA A 230 -10.82 -1.37 -40.52
CA ALA A 230 -11.50 -1.43 -39.23
C ALA A 230 -11.68 -0.03 -38.61
N THR A 231 -12.92 0.32 -38.29
CA THR A 231 -13.27 1.57 -37.57
C THR A 231 -12.62 1.62 -36.19
N GLY A 232 -12.53 2.81 -35.58
CA GLY A 232 -11.95 2.96 -34.23
C GLY A 232 -12.61 2.07 -33.17
N ARG A 233 -13.94 1.90 -33.23
CA ARG A 233 -14.69 1.00 -32.35
C ARG A 233 -14.39 -0.47 -32.62
N GLN A 234 -14.29 -0.87 -33.89
CA GLN A 234 -13.87 -2.23 -34.25
C GLN A 234 -12.45 -2.49 -33.76
N ARG A 235 -11.49 -1.63 -34.10
CA ARG A 235 -10.09 -1.72 -33.63
C ARG A 235 -9.98 -1.80 -32.11
N LEU A 236 -10.79 -1.04 -31.37
CA LEU A 236 -10.83 -1.12 -29.92
C LEU A 236 -11.30 -2.48 -29.42
N LEU A 237 -12.45 -2.96 -29.92
CA LEU A 237 -13.10 -4.17 -29.42
C LEU A 237 -12.44 -5.47 -29.92
N THR A 238 -11.89 -5.48 -31.13
CA THR A 238 -11.35 -6.68 -31.79
C THR A 238 -9.84 -6.82 -31.71
N ALA A 239 -9.09 -5.72 -31.53
CA ALA A 239 -7.62 -5.76 -31.45
C ALA A 239 -7.09 -5.23 -30.10
N ARG A 240 -7.33 -3.95 -29.77
CA ARG A 240 -6.70 -3.32 -28.58
C ARG A 240 -7.11 -3.98 -27.27
N LEU A 241 -8.41 -4.12 -26.99
CA LEU A 241 -8.86 -4.70 -25.73
C LEU A 241 -8.42 -6.16 -25.58
N PRO A 242 -8.51 -7.02 -26.61
CA PRO A 242 -7.95 -8.36 -26.57
C PRO A 242 -6.44 -8.41 -26.25
N LEU A 243 -5.64 -7.56 -26.89
CA LEU A 243 -4.19 -7.48 -26.64
C LEU A 243 -3.86 -6.94 -25.24
N ALA A 244 -4.68 -6.02 -24.72
CA ALA A 244 -4.50 -5.42 -23.39
C ALA A 244 -5.02 -6.29 -22.23
N ARG A 245 -5.65 -7.45 -22.50
CA ARG A 245 -6.24 -8.32 -21.47
C ARG A 245 -5.28 -8.68 -20.33
N PRO A 246 -4.01 -9.04 -20.57
CA PRO A 246 -3.08 -9.36 -19.48
C PRO A 246 -2.88 -8.19 -18.52
N GLN A 247 -2.70 -6.98 -19.04
CA GLN A 247 -2.54 -5.76 -18.24
C GLN A 247 -3.84 -5.39 -17.52
N LEU A 248 -5.01 -5.56 -18.15
CA LEU A 248 -6.31 -5.37 -17.48
C LEU A 248 -6.48 -6.32 -16.28
N LEU A 249 -6.11 -7.60 -16.44
CA LEU A 249 -6.21 -8.60 -15.38
C LEU A 249 -5.22 -8.33 -14.25
N LEU A 250 -4.01 -7.86 -14.58
CA LEU A 250 -3.08 -7.35 -13.59
C LEU A 250 -3.69 -6.15 -12.84
N GLY A 251 -4.38 -5.25 -13.54
CA GLY A 251 -5.10 -4.12 -12.95
C GLY A 251 -6.20 -4.54 -11.98
N VAL A 252 -6.97 -5.58 -12.32
CA VAL A 252 -7.97 -6.16 -11.42
C VAL A 252 -7.31 -6.73 -10.17
N ASN A 253 -6.20 -7.47 -10.32
CA ASN A 253 -5.48 -8.00 -9.16
C ASN A 253 -4.97 -6.87 -8.26
N GLN A 254 -4.41 -5.80 -8.82
CA GLN A 254 -3.98 -4.65 -8.02
C GLN A 254 -5.14 -3.96 -7.33
N ALA A 255 -6.29 -3.77 -8.00
CA ALA A 255 -7.48 -3.21 -7.36
C ALA A 255 -7.99 -4.07 -6.20
N ILE A 256 -7.92 -5.39 -6.31
CA ILE A 256 -8.24 -6.32 -5.21
C ILE A 256 -7.29 -6.13 -4.03
N MET A 257 -5.98 -6.13 -4.28
CA MET A 257 -4.97 -6.04 -3.23
C MET A 257 -5.00 -4.68 -2.52
N THR A 258 -5.03 -3.60 -3.30
CA THR A 258 -5.14 -2.23 -2.79
C THR A 258 -6.47 -2.00 -2.06
N GLY A 259 -7.56 -2.57 -2.60
CA GLY A 259 -8.88 -2.52 -1.97
C GLY A 259 -8.93 -3.22 -0.62
N LEU A 260 -8.29 -4.39 -0.48
CA LEU A 260 -8.25 -5.13 0.77
C LEU A 260 -7.49 -4.37 1.84
N SER A 261 -6.34 -3.79 1.48
CA SER A 261 -5.57 -2.94 2.39
C SER A 261 -6.41 -1.77 2.90
N MET A 262 -7.17 -1.11 2.01
CA MET A 262 -8.00 0.02 2.38
C MET A 262 -9.25 -0.39 3.16
N ALA A 263 -9.87 -1.53 2.88
CA ALA A 263 -11.03 -2.02 3.61
C ALA A 263 -10.72 -2.23 5.11
N VAL A 264 -9.49 -2.63 5.44
CA VAL A 264 -9.01 -2.78 6.82
C VAL A 264 -8.78 -1.42 7.49
N ILE A 265 -8.35 -0.40 6.75
CA ILE A 265 -8.19 0.97 7.29
C ILE A 265 -9.56 1.64 7.44
N ALA A 266 -10.44 1.45 6.47
CA ALA A 266 -11.79 2.01 6.44
C ALA A 266 -12.73 1.39 7.49
N SER A 267 -12.36 0.30 8.16
CA SER A 267 -13.16 -0.21 9.28
C SER A 267 -13.15 0.72 10.49
N VAL A 268 -12.14 1.57 10.64
CA VAL A 268 -12.05 2.57 11.72
C VAL A 268 -13.25 3.53 11.70
N ILE A 269 -13.90 3.69 10.54
CA ILE A 269 -15.10 4.53 10.36
C ILE A 269 -16.39 3.71 10.35
N GLY A 270 -16.41 2.54 11.01
CA GLY A 270 -17.65 1.78 11.25
C GLY A 270 -18.11 0.89 10.10
N ALA A 271 -17.23 0.48 9.18
CA ALA A 271 -17.56 -0.46 8.11
C ALA A 271 -17.81 -1.90 8.62
N GLY A 272 -17.35 -2.21 9.84
CA GLY A 272 -17.36 -3.55 10.43
C GLY A 272 -16.28 -4.47 9.86
N GLY A 273 -16.44 -5.77 10.03
CA GLY A 273 -15.54 -6.78 9.48
C GLY A 273 -14.26 -7.01 10.28
N LEU A 274 -13.25 -7.56 9.61
CA LEU A 274 -11.98 -7.96 10.22
C LEU A 274 -11.17 -6.75 10.70
N GLY A 275 -11.20 -5.64 9.94
CA GLY A 275 -10.49 -4.44 10.33
C GLY A 275 -11.02 -3.85 11.65
N ASP A 276 -12.32 -3.97 11.92
CA ASP A 276 -12.93 -3.47 13.17
C ASP A 276 -12.38 -4.25 14.38
N ARG A 277 -12.19 -5.57 14.23
CA ARG A 277 -11.55 -6.42 15.25
C ARG A 277 -10.08 -6.06 15.47
N VAL A 278 -9.35 -5.74 14.39
CA VAL A 278 -7.95 -5.28 14.49
C VAL A 278 -7.88 -3.92 15.18
N TYR A 279 -8.78 -2.99 14.85
CA TYR A 279 -8.83 -1.66 15.47
C TYR A 279 -9.16 -1.73 16.97
N GLN A 280 -10.14 -2.54 17.36
CA GLN A 280 -10.46 -2.79 18.77
C GLN A 280 -9.26 -3.37 19.52
N ALA A 281 -8.58 -4.36 18.93
CA ALA A 281 -7.38 -4.95 19.51
C ALA A 281 -6.22 -3.94 19.61
N LEU A 282 -6.11 -2.99 18.67
CA LEU A 282 -5.15 -1.89 18.75
C LEU A 282 -5.45 -0.95 19.91
N ALA A 283 -6.72 -0.57 20.07
CA ALA A 283 -7.15 0.33 21.14
C ALA A 283 -6.94 -0.27 22.54
N SER A 284 -7.04 -1.59 22.69
CA SER A 284 -6.78 -2.30 23.95
C SER A 284 -5.36 -2.86 24.08
N VAL A 285 -4.49 -2.65 23.09
CA VAL A 285 -3.13 -3.23 23.00
C VAL A 285 -3.14 -4.77 23.16
N ASP A 286 -4.15 -5.46 22.62
CA ASP A 286 -4.29 -6.91 22.67
C ASP A 286 -3.68 -7.58 21.43
N VAL A 287 -2.44 -8.04 21.54
CA VAL A 287 -1.70 -8.66 20.43
C VAL A 287 -2.37 -9.96 19.96
N GLY A 288 -2.91 -10.74 20.88
CA GLY A 288 -3.55 -12.02 20.60
C GLY A 288 -4.82 -11.86 19.79
N ALA A 289 -5.70 -10.95 20.18
CA ALA A 289 -6.90 -10.60 19.43
C ALA A 289 -6.55 -10.01 18.06
N ALA A 290 -5.51 -9.17 17.99
CA ALA A 290 -5.03 -8.60 16.75
C ALA A 290 -4.52 -9.66 15.77
N LEU A 291 -3.74 -10.65 16.25
CA LEU A 291 -3.25 -11.73 15.41
C LEU A 291 -4.40 -12.65 14.97
N ALA A 292 -5.35 -12.93 15.86
CA ALA A 292 -6.55 -13.71 15.54
C ALA A 292 -7.39 -13.06 14.42
N ALA A 293 -7.46 -11.73 14.35
CA ALA A 293 -8.10 -11.00 13.26
C ALA A 293 -7.19 -10.79 12.04
N GLY A 294 -5.89 -10.61 12.25
CA GLY A 294 -4.88 -10.38 11.22
C GLY A 294 -4.63 -11.57 10.31
N ILE A 295 -4.61 -12.79 10.86
CA ILE A 295 -4.44 -14.03 10.08
C ILE A 295 -5.55 -14.18 9.02
N PRO A 296 -6.85 -14.08 9.34
CA PRO A 296 -7.92 -14.08 8.35
C PRO A 296 -7.77 -13.03 7.25
N ILE A 297 -7.27 -11.83 7.57
CA ILE A 297 -7.03 -10.78 6.56
C ILE A 297 -5.96 -11.24 5.56
N VAL A 298 -4.84 -11.79 6.04
CA VAL A 298 -3.77 -12.34 5.18
C VAL A 298 -4.27 -13.52 4.37
N LEU A 299 -5.01 -14.44 4.99
CA LEU A 299 -5.58 -15.60 4.29
C LEU A 299 -6.54 -15.17 3.19
N LEU A 300 -7.37 -14.15 3.44
CA LEU A 300 -8.25 -13.57 2.44
C LEU A 300 -7.45 -12.93 1.31
N ALA A 301 -6.39 -12.19 1.62
CA ALA A 301 -5.47 -11.62 0.64
C ALA A 301 -4.86 -12.70 -0.27
N VAL A 302 -4.34 -13.78 0.32
CA VAL A 302 -3.72 -14.90 -0.40
C VAL A 302 -4.75 -15.61 -1.30
N VAL A 303 -5.96 -15.87 -0.79
CA VAL A 303 -7.01 -16.51 -1.58
C VAL A 303 -7.40 -15.63 -2.77
N LEU A 304 -7.61 -14.34 -2.53
CA LEU A 304 -8.01 -13.41 -3.58
C LEU A 304 -6.89 -13.21 -4.63
N ASP A 305 -5.64 -13.01 -4.21
CA ASP A 305 -4.49 -12.88 -5.10
C ASP A 305 -4.28 -14.13 -5.97
N ARG A 306 -4.24 -15.32 -5.34
CA ARG A 306 -3.98 -16.57 -6.07
C ARG A 306 -5.10 -16.93 -7.03
N THR A 307 -6.35 -16.64 -6.68
CA THR A 307 -7.49 -16.89 -7.56
C THR A 307 -7.54 -15.89 -8.72
N ALA A 308 -7.23 -14.60 -8.47
CA ALA A 308 -7.14 -13.56 -9.50
C ALA A 308 -5.98 -13.83 -10.49
N ASP A 309 -4.78 -14.14 -9.99
CA ASP A 309 -3.61 -14.49 -10.81
C ASP A 309 -3.87 -15.75 -11.66
N ALA A 310 -4.49 -16.78 -11.08
CA ALA A 310 -4.87 -17.98 -11.82
C ALA A 310 -5.90 -17.70 -12.93
N ALA A 311 -6.89 -16.85 -12.67
CA ALA A 311 -7.83 -16.39 -13.70
C ALA A 311 -7.10 -15.61 -14.81
N GLY A 312 -6.14 -14.76 -14.43
CA GLY A 312 -5.24 -14.02 -15.30
C GLY A 312 -4.52 -14.90 -16.32
N ARG A 313 -3.75 -15.87 -15.82
CA ARG A 313 -2.96 -16.80 -16.65
C ARG A 313 -3.81 -17.62 -17.62
N ARG A 314 -5.03 -18.01 -17.24
CA ARG A 314 -5.93 -18.79 -18.11
C ARG A 314 -6.48 -17.97 -19.27
N LEU A 315 -6.80 -16.71 -19.06
CA LEU A 315 -7.33 -15.82 -20.10
C LEU A 315 -6.25 -15.38 -21.10
N GLY A 316 -4.98 -15.37 -20.68
CA GLY A 316 -3.83 -15.05 -21.53
C GLY A 316 -3.22 -16.25 -22.30
N ALA A 317 -3.64 -17.48 -22.00
CA ALA A 317 -3.16 -18.66 -22.73
C ALA A 317 -3.79 -18.73 -24.14
N ALA A 318 -2.94 -18.84 -25.18
CA ALA A 318 -3.40 -19.07 -26.53
C ALA A 318 -4.20 -20.40 -26.61
N PRO A 319 -5.25 -20.49 -27.45
CA PRO A 319 -5.98 -21.73 -27.64
C PRO A 319 -5.02 -22.82 -28.14
N VAL A 320 -4.84 -23.87 -27.33
CA VAL A 320 -4.06 -25.06 -27.69
C VAL A 320 -4.73 -25.75 -28.90
N PRO A 321 -3.97 -26.21 -29.92
CA PRO A 321 -4.53 -26.91 -31.08
C PRO A 321 -5.41 -28.10 -30.71
N LEU A 322 -6.41 -28.37 -31.55
CA LEU A 322 -7.57 -29.23 -31.30
C LEU A 322 -7.29 -30.74 -31.15
N SER A 323 -6.03 -31.19 -31.15
CA SER A 323 -5.71 -32.60 -31.39
C SER A 323 -5.70 -33.53 -30.16
N GLU A 324 -5.74 -33.03 -28.92
CA GLU A 324 -5.65 -33.90 -27.71
C GLU A 324 -6.45 -33.39 -26.49
N GLN A 325 -7.63 -32.81 -26.69
CA GLN A 325 -8.45 -32.33 -25.56
C GLN A 325 -9.61 -33.30 -25.23
N HIS A 326 -9.42 -34.08 -24.16
CA HIS A 326 -10.44 -34.91 -23.52
C HIS A 326 -11.79 -34.17 -23.37
N LEU A 327 -12.89 -34.79 -23.84
CA LEU A 327 -14.28 -34.27 -23.79
C LEU A 327 -14.69 -33.69 -22.43
N LEU A 328 -14.24 -34.29 -21.32
CA LEU A 328 -14.49 -33.83 -19.95
C LEU A 328 -13.96 -32.40 -19.70
N ARG A 329 -12.81 -32.02 -20.26
CA ARG A 329 -12.26 -30.66 -20.10
C ARG A 329 -13.07 -29.61 -20.88
N ARG A 330 -13.73 -29.99 -21.99
CA ARG A 330 -14.61 -29.08 -22.75
C ARG A 330 -15.91 -28.77 -21.99
N VAL A 331 -16.56 -29.78 -21.42
CA VAL A 331 -17.78 -29.60 -20.61
C VAL A 331 -17.49 -28.74 -19.38
N PHE A 332 -16.34 -28.99 -18.74
CA PHE A 332 -15.88 -28.17 -17.63
C PHE A 332 -15.31 -26.81 -18.03
N ALA A 333 -15.02 -26.48 -19.29
CA ALA A 333 -14.48 -25.16 -19.67
C ALA A 333 -15.58 -24.16 -20.09
N GLY A 334 -16.68 -24.65 -20.67
CA GLY A 334 -17.81 -23.84 -21.15
C GLY A 334 -18.68 -23.22 -20.04
N TRP A 335 -19.72 -22.49 -20.44
CA TRP A 335 -20.72 -21.91 -19.54
C TRP A 335 -21.45 -22.97 -18.70
N TYR A 336 -21.68 -24.17 -19.26
CA TYR A 336 -22.21 -25.34 -18.54
C TYR A 336 -21.36 -25.71 -17.33
N GLY A 337 -20.04 -25.68 -17.45
CA GLY A 337 -19.15 -25.93 -16.32
C GLY A 337 -19.26 -24.87 -15.21
N ARG A 338 -19.51 -23.60 -15.55
CA ARG A 338 -19.74 -22.52 -14.57
C ARG A 338 -21.07 -22.72 -13.85
N LEU A 339 -22.10 -23.10 -14.60
CA LEU A 339 -23.40 -23.46 -14.04
C LEU A 339 -23.29 -24.66 -13.11
N LEU A 340 -22.58 -25.72 -13.50
CA LEU A 340 -22.32 -26.90 -12.66
C LEU A 340 -21.58 -26.55 -11.37
N THR A 341 -20.53 -25.70 -11.41
CA THR A 341 -19.85 -25.27 -10.19
C THR A 341 -20.76 -24.49 -9.26
N LEU A 342 -21.61 -23.62 -9.82
CA LEU A 342 -22.59 -22.86 -9.04
C LEU A 342 -23.64 -23.78 -8.43
N LEU A 343 -24.21 -24.71 -9.22
CA LEU A 343 -25.20 -25.68 -8.75
C LEU A 343 -24.62 -26.61 -7.68
N ALA A 344 -23.38 -27.07 -7.82
CA ALA A 344 -22.71 -27.88 -6.80
C ALA A 344 -22.52 -27.09 -5.50
N ALA A 345 -22.10 -25.82 -5.58
CA ALA A 345 -21.98 -24.97 -4.39
C ALA A 345 -23.35 -24.71 -3.73
N VAL A 346 -24.39 -24.45 -4.53
CA VAL A 346 -25.77 -24.28 -4.05
C VAL A 346 -26.28 -25.57 -3.41
N ALA A 347 -26.02 -26.73 -4.00
CA ALA A 347 -26.39 -28.02 -3.42
C ALA A 347 -25.72 -28.23 -2.05
N VAL A 348 -24.41 -27.94 -1.93
CA VAL A 348 -23.70 -28.01 -0.65
C VAL A 348 -24.28 -27.02 0.37
N ALA A 349 -24.60 -25.80 -0.06
CA ALA A 349 -25.24 -24.80 0.80
C ALA A 349 -26.61 -25.25 1.31
N VAL A 350 -27.44 -25.83 0.44
CA VAL A 350 -28.77 -26.36 0.78
C VAL A 350 -28.65 -27.53 1.74
N VAL A 351 -27.76 -28.49 1.47
CA VAL A 351 -27.50 -29.63 2.36
C VAL A 351 -27.01 -29.15 3.72
N GLY A 352 -26.05 -28.22 3.76
CA GLY A 352 -25.55 -27.63 4.99
C GLY A 352 -26.64 -26.92 5.79
N ARG A 353 -27.54 -26.22 5.11
CA ARG A 353 -28.70 -25.56 5.72
C ARG A 353 -29.70 -26.56 6.29
N MET A 354 -30.00 -27.63 5.56
CA MET A 354 -30.88 -28.71 6.05
C MET A 354 -30.28 -29.44 7.25
N ALA A 355 -28.95 -29.53 7.33
CA ALA A 355 -28.22 -30.07 8.48
C ALA A 355 -28.08 -29.09 9.66
N GLY A 356 -28.64 -27.87 9.58
CA GLY A 356 -28.53 -26.85 10.64
C GLY A 356 -27.15 -26.19 10.76
N THR A 357 -26.25 -26.37 9.79
CA THR A 357 -24.84 -25.94 9.85
C THR A 357 -24.58 -24.57 9.21
N THR A 358 -25.52 -23.63 9.30
CA THR A 358 -25.38 -22.31 8.65
C THR A 358 -24.30 -21.43 9.28
N ALA A 359 -24.20 -21.45 10.61
CA ALA A 359 -23.17 -20.76 11.36
C ALA A 359 -21.96 -21.67 11.63
N TRP A 360 -20.79 -21.06 11.81
CA TRP A 360 -19.62 -21.79 12.26
C TRP A 360 -19.87 -22.40 13.65
N PRO A 361 -19.55 -23.69 13.89
CA PRO A 361 -19.75 -24.30 15.20
C PRO A 361 -18.85 -23.66 16.27
N GLY A 362 -19.46 -23.11 17.33
CA GLY A 362 -18.70 -22.48 18.41
C GLY A 362 -17.75 -23.44 19.15
N SER A 363 -18.06 -24.73 19.20
CA SER A 363 -17.18 -25.75 19.79
C SER A 363 -15.89 -25.99 18.99
N TRP A 364 -15.82 -25.54 17.73
CA TRP A 364 -14.64 -25.69 16.87
C TRP A 364 -13.71 -24.48 16.97
N THR A 365 -14.07 -23.42 17.70
CA THR A 365 -13.23 -22.23 17.78
C THR A 365 -12.02 -22.47 18.68
N LEU A 366 -10.84 -22.13 18.19
CA LEU A 366 -9.57 -22.18 18.88
C LEU A 366 -9.21 -20.75 19.34
N SER A 367 -8.98 -20.58 20.64
CA SER A 367 -8.51 -19.31 21.19
C SER A 367 -7.01 -19.14 20.92
N LEU A 368 -6.67 -18.49 19.80
CA LEU A 368 -5.28 -18.11 19.52
C LEU A 368 -4.81 -16.96 20.43
N ALA A 369 -5.73 -16.14 20.92
CA ALA A 369 -5.40 -14.93 21.64
C ALA A 369 -4.67 -15.21 22.97
N GLU A 370 -5.11 -16.22 23.72
CA GLU A 370 -4.58 -16.52 25.06
C GLU A 370 -3.12 -17.03 25.05
N PRO A 371 -2.72 -18.01 24.21
CA PRO A 371 -1.32 -18.39 24.08
C PRO A 371 -0.42 -17.23 23.61
N VAL A 372 -0.91 -16.41 22.68
CA VAL A 372 -0.16 -15.27 22.12
C VAL A 372 0.01 -14.19 23.17
N ASN A 373 -1.05 -13.83 23.89
CA ASN A 373 -1.00 -12.84 24.97
C ASN A 373 -0.09 -13.30 26.11
N SER A 374 -0.09 -14.60 26.42
CA SER A 374 0.83 -15.17 27.41
C SER A 374 2.29 -15.05 26.96
N ALA A 375 2.58 -15.32 25.68
CA ALA A 375 3.92 -15.13 25.12
C ALA A 375 4.34 -13.65 25.09
N VAL A 376 3.41 -12.75 24.79
CA VAL A 376 3.66 -11.29 24.79
C VAL A 376 3.87 -10.76 26.20
N ALA A 377 3.09 -11.22 27.17
CA ALA A 377 3.29 -10.91 28.58
C ALA A 377 4.68 -11.34 29.03
N TRP A 378 5.07 -12.58 28.72
CA TRP A 378 6.42 -13.06 29.00
C TRP A 378 7.50 -12.18 28.35
N MET A 379 7.35 -11.81 27.08
CA MET A 379 8.30 -10.91 26.41
C MET A 379 8.34 -9.53 27.05
N THR A 380 7.20 -8.99 27.46
CA THR A 380 7.14 -7.68 28.12
C THR A 380 7.83 -7.75 29.48
N ASP A 381 7.59 -8.80 30.26
CA ASP A 381 8.20 -8.98 31.59
C ASP A 381 9.73 -9.13 31.52
N HIS A 382 10.26 -9.74 30.45
CA HIS A 382 11.69 -10.08 30.36
C HIS A 382 12.50 -9.21 29.41
N LEU A 383 11.88 -8.58 28.41
CA LEU A 383 12.57 -7.82 27.37
C LEU A 383 12.30 -6.32 27.47
N TYR A 384 11.21 -5.87 28.12
CA TYR A 384 10.86 -4.45 28.18
C TYR A 384 11.89 -3.62 28.93
N SER A 385 12.31 -4.10 30.11
CA SER A 385 13.26 -3.42 31.00
C SER A 385 14.16 -4.43 31.71
N GLY A 386 15.26 -3.96 32.30
CA GLY A 386 16.08 -4.80 33.18
C GLY A 386 16.93 -5.88 32.49
N VAL A 387 17.05 -5.85 31.16
CA VAL A 387 17.93 -6.77 30.42
C VAL A 387 19.39 -6.42 30.69
N PRO A 388 20.20 -7.34 31.27
CA PRO A 388 21.59 -7.05 31.61
C PRO A 388 22.43 -6.66 30.39
N VAL A 389 23.35 -5.71 30.57
CA VAL A 389 24.36 -5.24 29.58
C VAL A 389 23.79 -4.47 28.38
N ILE A 390 22.76 -4.99 27.71
CA ILE A 390 22.21 -4.39 26.49
C ILE A 390 21.04 -3.44 26.75
N GLY A 391 20.36 -3.55 27.91
CA GLY A 391 19.14 -2.81 28.24
C GLY A 391 17.90 -3.34 27.51
N GLY A 392 16.73 -3.11 28.09
CA GLY A 392 15.45 -3.57 27.53
C GLY A 392 14.96 -2.74 26.36
N THR A 393 13.91 -3.17 25.67
CA THR A 393 13.34 -2.49 24.50
C THR A 393 12.90 -1.05 24.81
N ALA A 394 12.49 -0.75 26.04
CA ALA A 394 12.21 0.63 26.47
C ALA A 394 13.48 1.50 26.51
N ASP A 395 14.61 0.96 26.99
CA ASP A 395 15.89 1.67 27.01
C ASP A 395 16.41 1.93 25.59
N TRP A 396 16.16 0.99 24.67
CA TRP A 396 16.49 1.14 23.25
C TRP A 396 15.61 2.19 22.59
N ALA A 397 14.31 2.20 22.89
CA ALA A 397 13.38 3.23 22.41
C ALA A 397 13.80 4.63 22.90
N ALA A 398 14.16 4.75 24.18
CA ALA A 398 14.63 5.99 24.78
C ALA A 398 15.96 6.46 24.15
N ARG A 399 16.94 5.55 23.98
CA ARG A 399 18.21 5.85 23.31
C ARG A 399 18.04 6.22 21.85
N PHE A 400 17.20 5.51 21.11
CA PHE A 400 16.89 5.86 19.71
C PHE A 400 16.24 7.25 19.63
N THR A 401 15.32 7.54 20.55
CA THR A 401 14.68 8.86 20.60
C THR A 401 15.69 9.96 20.94
N GLY A 402 16.43 9.82 22.03
CA GLY A 402 17.34 10.86 22.51
C GLY A 402 18.62 11.02 21.69
N TRP A 403 19.14 9.95 21.07
CA TRP A 403 20.41 10.01 20.33
C TRP A 403 20.25 10.13 18.82
N ILE A 404 19.10 9.74 18.26
CA ILE A 404 18.86 9.78 16.81
C ILE A 404 17.72 10.72 16.47
N LEU A 405 16.52 10.54 17.04
CA LEU A 405 15.36 11.34 16.65
C LEU A 405 15.46 12.79 17.12
N ASP A 406 15.79 13.05 18.39
CA ASP A 406 15.81 14.39 18.96
C ASP A 406 16.92 15.27 18.36
N PRO A 407 18.16 14.78 18.15
CA PRO A 407 19.18 15.57 17.47
C PRO A 407 18.82 15.85 16.01
N LEU A 408 18.21 14.87 15.31
CA LEU A 408 17.78 15.06 13.93
C LEU A 408 16.62 16.07 13.83
N ARG A 409 15.61 15.93 14.69
CA ARG A 409 14.48 16.86 14.82
C ARG A 409 14.98 18.26 15.15
N GLY A 410 15.81 18.39 16.19
CA GLY A 410 16.39 19.65 16.63
C GLY A 410 17.24 20.30 15.53
N GLY A 411 18.04 19.52 14.80
CA GLY A 411 18.82 20.01 13.67
C GLY A 411 17.95 20.53 12.51
N LEU A 412 16.86 19.83 12.20
CA LEU A 412 15.90 20.28 11.19
C LEU A 412 15.14 21.54 11.65
N GLN A 413 14.70 21.60 12.91
CA GLN A 413 13.96 22.74 13.44
C GLN A 413 14.83 23.96 13.72
N ALA A 414 16.14 23.78 13.98
CA ALA A 414 17.08 24.88 14.16
C ALA A 414 17.55 25.49 12.82
N ALA A 415 17.45 24.72 11.72
CA ALA A 415 17.80 25.20 10.41
C ALA A 415 16.79 26.27 9.94
N PRO A 416 17.23 27.45 9.47
CA PRO A 416 16.34 28.44 8.89
C PRO A 416 15.51 27.83 7.75
N TRP A 417 14.23 28.18 7.65
CA TRP A 417 13.32 27.59 6.65
C TRP A 417 13.86 27.69 5.21
N TRP A 418 14.51 28.81 4.86
CA TRP A 418 15.08 29.03 3.54
C TRP A 418 16.28 28.11 3.27
N LEU A 419 17.05 27.75 4.30
CA LEU A 419 18.14 26.79 4.19
C LEU A 419 17.60 25.41 3.83
N LEU A 420 16.51 24.99 4.47
CA LEU A 420 15.87 23.71 4.20
C LEU A 420 15.31 23.65 2.77
N LEU A 421 14.73 24.75 2.27
CA LEU A 421 14.32 24.84 0.86
C LEU A 421 15.51 24.71 -0.10
N LEU A 422 16.60 25.44 0.15
CA LEU A 422 17.80 25.37 -0.69
C LEU A 422 18.46 23.98 -0.64
N ALA A 423 18.51 23.36 0.54
CA ALA A 423 19.03 22.01 0.71
C ALA A 423 18.16 20.99 -0.05
N ALA A 424 16.83 21.08 0.07
CA ALA A 424 15.91 20.24 -0.70
C ALA A 424 16.10 20.42 -2.22
N GLY A 425 16.22 21.66 -2.69
CA GLY A 425 16.47 21.96 -4.10
C GLY A 425 17.82 21.41 -4.60
N ALA A 426 18.89 21.60 -3.83
CA ALA A 426 20.22 21.11 -4.17
C ALA A 426 20.27 19.57 -4.23
N LEU A 427 19.71 18.89 -3.23
CA LEU A 427 19.63 17.42 -3.21
C LEU A 427 18.78 16.87 -4.36
N ALA A 428 17.65 17.50 -4.66
CA ALA A 428 16.79 17.09 -5.77
C ALA A 428 17.41 17.38 -7.15
N LEU A 429 18.29 18.39 -7.25
CA LEU A 429 19.08 18.66 -8.46
C LEU A 429 20.21 17.64 -8.65
N LEU A 430 20.83 17.18 -7.56
CA LEU A 430 21.81 16.09 -7.58
C LEU A 430 21.18 14.76 -7.99
N ALA A 431 19.93 14.51 -7.58
CA ALA A 431 19.18 13.32 -7.95
C ALA A 431 18.66 13.37 -9.39
N GLY A 432 18.15 14.52 -9.85
CA GLY A 432 17.39 14.62 -11.10
C GLY A 432 17.70 15.84 -11.96
N THR A 433 16.67 16.64 -12.24
CA THR A 433 16.71 17.81 -13.14
C THR A 433 16.29 19.07 -12.38
N TRP A 434 16.44 20.25 -12.98
CA TRP A 434 15.92 21.49 -12.40
C TRP A 434 14.41 21.42 -12.09
N ARG A 435 13.65 20.63 -12.86
CA ARG A 435 12.21 20.42 -12.61
C ARG A 435 11.97 19.64 -11.33
N THR A 436 12.79 18.61 -11.06
CA THR A 436 12.68 17.85 -9.79
C THR A 436 13.06 18.72 -8.61
N ALA A 437 14.11 19.53 -8.75
CA ALA A 437 14.50 20.53 -7.76
C ALA A 437 13.37 21.52 -7.45
N LEU A 438 12.78 22.11 -8.49
CA LEU A 438 11.66 23.03 -8.32
C LEU A 438 10.47 22.35 -7.63
N THR A 439 10.10 21.13 -8.04
CA THR A 439 8.99 20.41 -7.38
C THR A 439 9.27 20.08 -5.92
N ALA A 440 10.52 19.75 -5.56
CA ALA A 440 10.91 19.47 -4.19
C ALA A 440 10.83 20.74 -3.32
N VAL A 441 11.35 21.86 -3.83
CA VAL A 441 11.27 23.17 -3.16
C VAL A 441 9.82 23.61 -2.98
N LEU A 442 9.01 23.52 -4.03
CA LEU A 442 7.59 23.90 -3.98
C LEU A 442 6.79 23.00 -3.03
N ALA A 443 7.08 21.70 -3.00
CA ALA A 443 6.42 20.79 -2.07
C ALA A 443 6.77 21.14 -0.61
N LEU A 444 8.04 21.37 -0.30
CA LEU A 444 8.44 21.77 1.05
C LEU A 444 7.90 23.16 1.40
N ALA A 445 7.93 24.12 0.48
CA ALA A 445 7.35 25.45 0.71
C ALA A 445 5.84 25.39 0.93
N ALA A 446 5.11 24.53 0.20
CA ALA A 446 3.67 24.34 0.37
C ALA A 446 3.33 23.87 1.80
N VAL A 447 4.14 23.01 2.41
CA VAL A 447 3.99 22.61 3.82
C VAL A 447 4.04 23.82 4.76
N GLY A 448 4.98 24.73 4.54
CA GLY A 448 5.09 25.96 5.31
C GLY A 448 3.89 26.88 5.10
N VAL A 449 3.48 27.08 3.85
CA VAL A 449 2.28 27.85 3.49
C VAL A 449 1.03 27.28 4.15
N LEU A 450 0.92 25.96 4.29
CA LEU A 450 -0.19 25.29 4.99
C LEU A 450 -0.20 25.48 6.52
N GLY A 451 0.84 26.10 7.10
CA GLY A 451 0.91 26.38 8.54
C GLY A 451 1.30 25.18 9.42
N VAL A 452 1.67 24.04 8.83
CA VAL A 452 2.00 22.79 9.57
C VAL A 452 3.48 22.44 9.48
N TRP A 453 4.35 23.46 9.48
CA TRP A 453 5.80 23.33 9.30
C TRP A 453 6.45 22.43 10.36
N GLU A 454 6.23 22.71 11.64
CA GLU A 454 6.86 21.98 12.75
C GLU A 454 6.42 20.50 12.79
N ALA A 455 5.11 20.25 12.70
CA ALA A 455 4.56 18.88 12.62
C ALA A 455 5.12 18.11 11.40
N SER A 456 5.40 18.81 10.31
CA SER A 456 5.99 18.21 9.12
C SER A 456 7.47 17.88 9.29
N LEU A 457 8.25 18.76 9.95
CA LEU A 457 9.64 18.48 10.29
C LEU A 457 9.74 17.33 11.30
N ASP A 458 8.80 17.23 12.23
CA ASP A 458 8.70 16.12 13.16
C ASP A 458 8.46 14.79 12.43
N THR A 459 7.51 14.79 11.49
CA THR A 459 7.24 13.62 10.63
C THR A 459 8.47 13.27 9.79
N LEU A 460 9.09 14.27 9.17
CA LEU A 460 10.29 14.10 8.34
C LEU A 460 11.45 13.51 9.13
N SER A 461 11.68 13.96 10.37
CA SER A 461 12.73 13.42 11.23
C SER A 461 12.52 11.92 11.53
N GLN A 462 11.29 11.52 11.83
CA GLN A 462 10.94 10.12 12.08
C GLN A 462 11.14 9.26 10.83
N VAL A 463 10.71 9.76 9.67
CA VAL A 463 10.86 9.07 8.38
C VAL A 463 12.33 8.92 8.00
N LEU A 464 13.13 9.98 8.08
CA LEU A 464 14.56 9.92 7.76
C LEU A 464 15.32 8.94 8.66
N ALA A 465 15.05 8.96 9.97
CA ALA A 465 15.68 8.04 10.91
C ALA A 465 15.29 6.58 10.63
N ALA A 466 14.00 6.30 10.44
CA ALA A 466 13.52 4.95 10.12
C ALA A 466 14.05 4.46 8.77
N VAL A 467 14.06 5.30 7.73
CA VAL A 467 14.65 4.97 6.41
C VAL A 467 16.12 4.62 6.54
N ALA A 468 16.90 5.40 7.29
CA ALA A 468 18.33 5.12 7.49
C ALA A 468 18.55 3.71 8.09
N VAL A 469 17.79 3.36 9.13
CA VAL A 469 17.87 2.03 9.75
C VAL A 469 17.42 0.93 8.78
N THR A 470 16.30 1.13 8.07
CA THR A 470 15.77 0.18 7.09
C THR A 470 16.76 -0.08 5.95
N LEU A 471 17.45 0.94 5.46
CA LEU A 471 18.44 0.78 4.39
C LEU A 471 19.69 0.05 4.87
N VAL A 472 20.22 0.41 6.04
CA VAL A 472 21.39 -0.26 6.63
C VAL A 472 21.08 -1.74 6.88
N ALA A 473 19.99 -2.04 7.59
CA ALA A 473 19.59 -3.41 7.88
C ALA A 473 19.20 -4.17 6.60
N GLY A 474 18.41 -3.53 5.72
CA GLY A 474 17.90 -4.13 4.50
C GLY A 474 19.00 -4.50 3.52
N PHE A 475 19.98 -3.62 3.28
CA PHE A 475 21.13 -3.92 2.43
C PHE A 475 22.04 -4.99 3.06
N ALA A 476 22.28 -4.96 4.36
CA ALA A 476 23.07 -5.98 5.04
C ALA A 476 22.44 -7.37 4.90
N ILE A 477 21.13 -7.49 5.19
CA ILE A 477 20.38 -8.74 5.06
C ILE A 477 20.32 -9.18 3.59
N ALA A 478 20.10 -8.25 2.66
CA ALA A 478 20.06 -8.54 1.23
C ALA A 478 21.37 -9.09 0.67
N VAL A 479 22.52 -8.53 1.07
CA VAL A 479 23.83 -9.04 0.67
C VAL A 479 24.02 -10.48 1.18
N GLY A 480 23.58 -10.78 2.41
CA GLY A 480 23.57 -12.14 2.94
C GLY A 480 22.68 -13.09 2.14
N ALA A 481 21.44 -12.67 1.84
CA ALA A 481 20.48 -13.45 1.06
C ALA A 481 20.93 -13.65 -0.39
N ALA A 482 21.53 -12.65 -1.03
CA ALA A 482 22.03 -12.73 -2.40
C ALA A 482 23.15 -13.77 -2.55
N ARG A 483 23.98 -13.94 -1.50
CA ARG A 483 25.13 -14.86 -1.50
C ARG A 483 24.80 -16.29 -1.12
N SER A 484 23.67 -16.55 -0.46
CA SER A 484 23.30 -17.88 0.04
C SER A 484 21.85 -18.22 -0.27
N ALA A 485 21.65 -19.19 -1.16
CA ALA A 485 20.34 -19.74 -1.47
C ALA A 485 19.67 -20.42 -0.26
N ARG A 486 20.42 -20.80 0.78
CA ARG A 486 19.86 -21.28 2.05
C ARG A 486 19.34 -20.12 2.89
N ALA A 487 20.12 -19.03 3.01
CA ALA A 487 19.72 -17.84 3.76
C ALA A 487 18.44 -17.23 3.17
N GLU A 488 18.34 -17.11 1.85
CA GLU A 488 17.10 -16.65 1.20
C GLU A 488 15.91 -17.57 1.50
N ARG A 489 16.08 -18.88 1.38
CA ARG A 489 14.99 -19.85 1.64
C ARG A 489 14.46 -19.74 3.08
N LEU A 490 15.34 -19.48 4.05
CA LEU A 490 14.96 -19.28 5.44
C LEU A 490 14.34 -17.90 5.69
N LEU A 491 14.83 -16.85 5.02
CA LEU A 491 14.32 -15.48 5.20
C LEU A 491 12.97 -15.25 4.51
N ARG A 492 12.73 -15.89 3.35
CA ARG A 492 11.55 -15.64 2.52
C ARG A 492 10.22 -15.69 3.29
N PRO A 493 9.93 -16.72 4.12
CA PRO A 493 8.69 -16.77 4.90
C PRO A 493 8.55 -15.60 5.88
N VAL A 494 9.63 -15.23 6.57
CA VAL A 494 9.62 -14.10 7.52
C VAL A 494 9.33 -12.79 6.79
N LEU A 495 10.00 -12.57 5.66
CA LEU A 495 9.79 -11.37 4.83
C LEU A 495 8.38 -11.35 4.24
N ASP A 496 7.83 -12.49 3.83
CA ASP A 496 6.44 -12.60 3.36
C ASP A 496 5.47 -12.22 4.49
N VAL A 497 5.67 -12.75 5.71
CA VAL A 497 4.83 -12.41 6.88
C VAL A 497 4.93 -10.93 7.22
N CYS A 498 6.13 -10.32 7.21
CA CYS A 498 6.36 -8.90 7.49
C CYS A 498 5.80 -7.93 6.43
N GLN A 499 5.48 -8.42 5.23
CA GLN A 499 4.91 -7.60 4.16
C GLN A 499 3.40 -7.81 3.97
N THR A 500 2.87 -8.95 4.42
CA THR A 500 1.49 -9.35 4.14
C THR A 500 0.52 -9.03 5.27
N LEU A 501 0.97 -8.96 6.54
CA LEU A 501 0.06 -8.56 7.61
C LEU A 501 -0.31 -7.07 7.45
N PRO A 502 -1.52 -6.67 7.85
CA PRO A 502 -1.90 -5.27 7.90
C PRO A 502 -1.02 -4.48 8.88
N GLN A 503 -0.79 -3.21 8.56
CA GLN A 503 0.08 -2.31 9.33
C GLN A 503 -0.34 -2.19 10.80
N PHE A 504 -1.65 -2.15 11.08
CA PHE A 504 -2.18 -2.10 12.46
C PHE A 504 -1.81 -3.34 13.29
N VAL A 505 -1.69 -4.52 12.67
CA VAL A 505 -1.38 -5.76 13.39
C VAL A 505 0.07 -5.74 13.90
N TYR A 506 1.00 -5.11 13.18
CA TYR A 506 2.39 -4.96 13.66
C TYR A 506 2.52 -3.92 14.76
N LEU A 507 1.68 -2.89 14.72
CA LEU A 507 1.82 -1.76 15.63
C LEU A 507 1.61 -2.19 17.09
N ILE A 508 0.72 -3.16 17.32
CA ILE A 508 0.33 -3.62 18.66
C ILE A 508 1.48 -4.31 19.40
N PRO A 509 2.13 -5.36 18.87
CA PRO A 509 3.27 -5.98 19.55
C PRO A 509 4.46 -5.02 19.65
N VAL A 510 4.66 -4.13 18.67
CA VAL A 510 5.71 -3.11 18.76
C VAL A 510 5.44 -2.16 19.92
N VAL A 511 4.20 -1.78 20.14
CA VAL A 511 3.81 -0.88 21.24
C VAL A 511 3.87 -1.60 22.59
N ALA A 512 3.43 -2.85 22.65
CA ALA A 512 3.58 -3.67 23.85
C ALA A 512 5.06 -3.81 24.28
N LEU A 513 5.97 -3.96 23.31
CA LEU A 513 7.40 -4.14 23.60
C LEU A 513 8.18 -2.83 23.75
N PHE A 514 7.88 -1.77 23.00
CA PHE A 514 8.68 -0.53 23.00
C PHE A 514 7.98 0.63 23.72
N GLY A 515 6.74 0.45 24.17
CA GLY A 515 5.90 1.49 24.74
C GLY A 515 5.18 2.32 23.67
N VAL A 516 4.57 3.43 24.11
CA VAL A 516 3.88 4.39 23.25
C VAL A 516 4.85 5.54 22.92
N GLY A 517 4.98 5.92 21.65
CA GLY A 517 5.89 7.00 21.26
C GLY A 517 6.44 6.97 19.83
N ARG A 518 7.34 7.91 19.54
CA ARG A 518 8.01 8.09 18.24
C ARG A 518 8.92 6.90 17.84
N ALA A 519 9.67 6.33 18.77
CA ALA A 519 10.53 5.18 18.50
C ALA A 519 9.75 3.90 18.12
N PRO A 520 8.67 3.50 18.85
CA PRO A 520 7.77 2.43 18.43
C PRO A 520 7.17 2.64 17.03
N ALA A 521 6.72 3.86 16.71
CA ALA A 521 6.22 4.19 15.38
C ALA A 521 7.29 3.96 14.27
N ALA A 522 8.52 4.41 14.52
CA ALA A 522 9.65 4.15 13.64
C ALA A 522 9.99 2.65 13.52
N ALA A 523 9.94 1.90 14.63
CA ALA A 523 10.19 0.46 14.64
C ALA A 523 9.17 -0.32 13.80
N ALA A 524 7.88 0.02 13.93
CA ALA A 524 6.82 -0.57 13.10
C ALA A 524 7.05 -0.27 11.60
N ALA A 525 7.45 0.97 11.28
CA ALA A 525 7.77 1.36 9.91
C ALA A 525 8.98 0.61 9.35
N ILE A 526 10.02 0.37 10.17
CA ILE A 526 11.19 -0.42 9.80
C ILE A 526 10.78 -1.86 9.47
N VAL A 527 10.02 -2.52 10.36
CA VAL A 527 9.58 -3.92 10.16
C VAL A 527 8.78 -4.08 8.86
N TYR A 528 7.91 -3.12 8.55
CA TYR A 528 7.08 -3.15 7.35
C TYR A 528 7.87 -2.86 6.05
N ALA A 529 8.81 -1.92 6.07
CA ALA A 529 9.57 -1.53 4.88
C ALA A 529 10.76 -2.45 4.57
N LEU A 530 11.31 -3.13 5.59
CA LEU A 530 12.49 -3.98 5.47
C LEU A 530 12.37 -5.08 4.39
N PRO A 531 11.25 -5.83 4.28
CA PRO A 531 11.09 -6.88 3.26
C PRO A 531 11.24 -6.38 1.82
N ALA A 532 10.69 -5.21 1.51
CA ALA A 532 10.78 -4.63 0.17
C ALA A 532 12.23 -4.30 -0.18
N VAL A 533 12.96 -3.63 0.73
CA VAL A 533 14.37 -3.28 0.54
C VAL A 533 15.23 -4.53 0.37
N VAL A 534 15.00 -5.56 1.20
CA VAL A 534 15.76 -6.81 1.14
C VAL A 534 15.54 -7.51 -0.20
N ARG A 535 14.29 -7.63 -0.66
CA ARG A 535 13.94 -8.32 -1.91
C ARG A 535 14.50 -7.63 -3.13
N ILE A 536 14.25 -6.33 -3.27
CA ILE A 536 14.69 -5.54 -4.43
C ILE A 536 16.22 -5.56 -4.52
N THR A 537 16.90 -5.39 -3.39
CA THR A 537 18.36 -5.40 -3.35
C THR A 537 18.94 -6.78 -3.66
N ALA A 538 18.40 -7.84 -3.06
CA ALA A 538 18.90 -9.19 -3.29
C ALA A 538 18.67 -9.65 -4.74
N GLN A 539 17.53 -9.27 -5.33
CA GLN A 539 17.25 -9.52 -6.75
C GLN A 539 18.20 -8.74 -7.66
N GLY A 540 18.37 -7.44 -7.42
CA GLY A 540 19.27 -6.60 -8.22
C GLY A 540 20.72 -7.09 -8.22
N LEU A 541 21.21 -7.63 -7.10
CA LEU A 541 22.55 -8.22 -7.01
C LEU A 541 22.70 -9.53 -7.80
N ARG A 542 21.61 -10.25 -8.05
CA ARG A 542 21.60 -11.53 -8.78
C ARG A 542 21.35 -11.38 -10.27
N GLU A 543 20.67 -10.31 -10.67
CA GLU A 543 20.43 -9.96 -12.07
C GLU A 543 21.68 -9.40 -12.76
N VAL A 544 22.75 -9.14 -12.01
CA VAL A 544 24.06 -8.79 -12.58
C VAL A 544 24.55 -9.93 -13.50
N ASP A 545 24.97 -9.56 -14.71
CA ASP A 545 25.40 -10.51 -15.75
C ASP A 545 26.45 -11.52 -15.22
N PRO A 546 26.13 -12.83 -15.27
CA PRO A 546 27.06 -13.89 -14.88
C PRO A 546 28.41 -13.81 -15.59
N ALA A 547 28.44 -13.40 -16.86
CA ALA A 547 29.68 -13.31 -17.64
C ALA A 547 30.64 -12.27 -17.08
N VAL A 548 30.12 -11.13 -16.61
CA VAL A 548 30.93 -10.08 -15.96
C VAL A 548 31.47 -10.57 -14.62
N VAL A 549 30.66 -11.32 -13.88
CA VAL A 549 31.06 -11.92 -12.60
C VAL A 549 32.15 -12.99 -12.79
N GLU A 550 32.03 -13.84 -13.80
CA GLU A 550 33.02 -14.86 -14.15
C GLU A 550 34.33 -14.24 -14.64
N SER A 551 34.26 -13.22 -15.50
CA SER A 551 35.42 -12.46 -15.96
C SER A 551 36.19 -11.84 -14.78
N ALA A 552 35.50 -11.17 -13.86
CA ALA A 552 36.12 -10.59 -12.67
C ALA A 552 36.78 -11.65 -11.77
N ARG A 553 36.16 -12.82 -11.61
CA ARG A 553 36.76 -13.93 -10.85
C ARG A 553 38.00 -14.50 -11.51
N SER A 554 38.00 -14.64 -12.84
CA SER A 554 39.16 -15.09 -13.61
C SER A 554 40.35 -14.13 -13.50
N LEU A 555 40.09 -12.84 -13.26
CA LEU A 555 41.11 -11.83 -12.94
C LEU A 555 41.55 -11.82 -11.46
N GLY A 556 41.12 -12.79 -10.66
CA GLY A 556 41.52 -12.95 -9.26
C GLY A 556 40.71 -12.11 -8.26
N ALA A 557 39.55 -11.56 -8.66
CA ALA A 557 38.73 -10.76 -7.75
C ALA A 557 38.21 -11.61 -6.57
N THR A 558 38.56 -11.20 -5.35
CA THR A 558 38.02 -11.77 -4.11
C THR A 558 36.51 -11.52 -4.01
N ARG A 559 35.82 -12.27 -3.14
CA ARG A 559 34.37 -12.08 -2.90
C ARG A 559 34.00 -10.66 -2.48
N GLY A 560 34.89 -9.99 -1.73
CA GLY A 560 34.68 -8.60 -1.32
C GLY A 560 34.87 -7.62 -2.47
N GLN A 561 35.90 -7.81 -3.30
CA GLN A 561 36.13 -7.01 -4.50
C GLN A 561 35.00 -7.20 -5.51
N LEU A 562 34.56 -8.43 -5.75
CA LEU A 562 33.43 -8.73 -6.62
C LEU A 562 32.16 -7.97 -6.18
N LEU A 563 31.84 -8.02 -4.88
CA LEU A 563 30.67 -7.31 -4.36
C LEU A 563 30.82 -5.78 -4.52
N ARG A 564 31.93 -5.21 -4.06
CA ARG A 564 32.12 -3.75 -3.99
C ARG A 564 32.39 -3.09 -5.34
N GLN A 565 33.10 -3.78 -6.24
CA GLN A 565 33.60 -3.21 -7.49
C GLN A 565 32.79 -3.64 -8.71
N VAL A 566 32.04 -4.75 -8.64
CA VAL A 566 31.27 -5.27 -9.77
C VAL A 566 29.77 -5.26 -9.46
N GLN A 567 29.35 -6.00 -8.45
CA GLN A 567 27.91 -6.21 -8.21
C GLN A 567 27.20 -4.95 -7.72
N LEU A 568 27.74 -4.24 -6.71
CA LEU A 568 27.10 -3.03 -6.19
C LEU A 568 27.02 -1.90 -7.24
N PRO A 569 28.07 -1.61 -8.02
CA PRO A 569 27.98 -0.62 -9.10
C PRO A 569 26.95 -0.98 -10.19
N LEU A 570 26.91 -2.25 -10.62
CA LEU A 570 25.98 -2.71 -11.66
C LEU A 570 24.53 -2.82 -11.15
N ALA A 571 24.34 -3.13 -9.86
CA ALA A 571 23.02 -3.18 -9.22
C ALA A 571 22.49 -1.80 -8.78
N ARG A 572 23.21 -0.71 -9.05
CA ARG A 572 22.82 0.66 -8.63
C ARG A 572 21.36 1.03 -8.95
N PRO A 573 20.78 0.72 -10.13
CA PRO A 573 19.38 1.02 -10.41
C PRO A 573 18.42 0.33 -9.43
N ALA A 574 18.68 -0.94 -9.08
CA ALA A 574 17.89 -1.67 -8.10
C ALA A 574 18.07 -1.12 -6.68
N LEU A 575 19.29 -0.70 -6.31
CA LEU A 575 19.54 -0.05 -5.02
C LEU A 575 18.77 1.28 -4.88
N LEU A 576 18.74 2.11 -5.92
CA LEU A 576 17.98 3.36 -5.92
C LEU A 576 16.47 3.10 -5.86
N LEU A 577 15.98 2.05 -6.55
CA LEU A 577 14.60 1.60 -6.42
C LEU A 577 14.29 1.16 -4.99
N ALA A 578 15.20 0.42 -4.34
CA ALA A 578 15.03 -0.01 -2.96
C ALA A 578 14.99 1.19 -1.99
N VAL A 579 15.81 2.22 -2.21
CA VAL A 579 15.77 3.48 -1.45
C VAL A 579 14.42 4.17 -1.57
N ASN A 580 13.91 4.34 -2.79
CA ASN A 580 12.60 4.95 -3.01
C ASN A 580 11.48 4.16 -2.32
N GLN A 581 11.51 2.82 -2.42
CA GLN A 581 10.51 1.98 -1.73
C GLN A 581 10.63 2.07 -0.21
N ALA A 582 11.84 2.14 0.35
CA ALA A 582 12.04 2.34 1.78
C ALA A 582 11.36 3.63 2.24
N VAL A 583 11.60 4.73 1.53
CA VAL A 583 11.03 6.05 1.81
C VAL A 583 9.50 6.03 1.77
N VAL A 584 8.91 5.51 0.69
CA VAL A 584 7.46 5.50 0.51
C VAL A 584 6.78 4.65 1.59
N LEU A 585 7.30 3.45 1.85
CA LEU A 585 6.71 2.52 2.83
C LEU A 585 6.91 3.00 4.27
N VAL A 586 8.06 3.58 4.60
CA VAL A 586 8.30 4.16 5.92
C VAL A 586 7.39 5.34 6.17
N LEU A 587 7.27 6.27 5.21
CA LEU A 587 6.35 7.40 5.33
C LEU A 587 4.92 6.92 5.60
N ALA A 588 4.43 5.95 4.82
CA ALA A 588 3.09 5.39 4.97
C ALA A 588 2.82 4.87 6.39
N VAL A 589 3.78 4.17 7.01
CA VAL A 589 3.60 3.58 8.34
C VAL A 589 3.85 4.57 9.47
N VAL A 590 4.79 5.52 9.33
CA VAL A 590 5.02 6.56 10.34
C VAL A 590 3.75 7.39 10.58
N ILE A 591 2.97 7.67 9.52
CA ILE A 591 1.67 8.35 9.63
C ILE A 591 0.70 7.56 10.52
N ILE A 592 0.62 6.24 10.30
CA ILE A 592 -0.22 5.35 11.10
C ILE A 592 0.31 5.27 12.54
N GLY A 593 1.62 5.35 12.73
CA GLY A 593 2.28 5.44 14.04
C GLY A 593 1.82 6.63 14.89
N GLY A 594 1.23 7.67 14.28
CA GLY A 594 0.54 8.75 14.99
C GLY A 594 -0.55 8.26 15.95
N LEU A 595 -1.23 7.14 15.62
CA LEU A 595 -2.24 6.50 16.49
C LEU A 595 -1.67 5.96 17.80
N VAL A 596 -0.36 5.71 17.87
CA VAL A 596 0.26 5.14 19.05
C VAL A 596 1.41 5.99 19.57
N GLY A 597 1.15 7.29 19.58
CA GLY A 597 2.01 8.28 20.22
C GLY A 597 3.22 8.71 19.38
N GLY A 598 3.26 8.38 18.08
CA GLY A 598 4.23 8.95 17.15
C GLY A 598 4.08 10.48 16.98
N GLY A 599 2.89 11.02 17.23
CA GLY A 599 2.59 12.45 17.11
C GLY A 599 2.64 12.95 15.67
N ALA A 600 2.90 14.26 15.52
CA ALA A 600 3.12 14.93 14.24
C ALA A 600 1.92 14.82 13.26
N LEU A 601 2.15 14.96 11.95
CA LEU A 601 1.06 14.97 10.95
C LEU A 601 0.17 13.71 11.00
N GLY A 602 0.74 12.57 11.36
CA GLY A 602 -0.02 11.32 11.49
C GLY A 602 -1.10 11.40 12.58
N TYR A 603 -0.77 12.04 13.70
CA TYR A 603 -1.72 12.31 14.77
C TYR A 603 -2.80 13.30 14.32
N ASP A 604 -2.43 14.38 13.64
CA ASP A 604 -3.36 15.43 13.20
C ASP A 604 -4.42 14.88 12.21
N VAL A 605 -4.02 14.02 11.26
CA VAL A 605 -4.99 13.43 10.32
C VAL A 605 -5.99 12.52 11.05
N VAL A 606 -5.52 11.74 12.01
CA VAL A 606 -6.38 10.87 12.82
C VAL A 606 -7.30 11.68 13.71
N LEU A 607 -6.78 12.73 14.35
CA LEU A 607 -7.55 13.61 15.21
C LEU A 607 -8.66 14.32 14.42
N GLY A 608 -8.33 14.86 13.25
CA GLY A 608 -9.31 15.46 12.35
C GLY A 608 -10.41 14.48 11.93
N LEU A 609 -10.06 13.22 11.65
CA LEU A 609 -11.05 12.18 11.39
C LEU A 609 -11.94 11.87 12.61
N ALA A 610 -11.33 11.72 13.79
CA ALA A 610 -12.04 11.36 15.02
C ALA A 610 -12.99 12.48 15.50
N GLN A 611 -12.60 13.74 15.29
CA GLN A 611 -13.39 14.92 15.67
C GLN A 611 -14.33 15.41 14.56
N GLY A 612 -14.21 14.87 13.34
CA GLY A 612 -14.93 15.39 12.17
C GLY A 612 -14.43 16.76 11.69
N ASP A 613 -13.24 17.18 12.11
CA ASP A 613 -12.62 18.44 11.71
C ASP A 613 -11.92 18.30 10.36
N LEU A 614 -12.60 18.79 9.31
CA LEU A 614 -12.11 18.81 7.94
C LEU A 614 -10.78 19.57 7.79
N ALA A 615 -10.61 20.67 8.52
CA ALA A 615 -9.45 21.54 8.39
C ALA A 615 -8.19 20.82 8.84
N THR A 616 -8.17 20.35 10.10
CA THR A 616 -7.00 19.68 10.67
C THR A 616 -6.64 18.45 9.84
N GLY A 617 -7.61 17.61 9.48
CA GLY A 617 -7.33 16.36 8.78
C GLY A 617 -6.89 16.55 7.32
N LEU A 618 -7.50 17.46 6.57
CA LEU A 618 -7.16 17.68 5.16
C LEU A 618 -5.85 18.46 5.00
N VAL A 619 -5.59 19.45 5.86
CA VAL A 619 -4.32 20.21 5.85
C VAL A 619 -3.14 19.29 6.18
N ALA A 620 -3.26 18.47 7.23
CA ALA A 620 -2.23 17.49 7.56
C ALA A 620 -2.06 16.44 6.44
N GLY A 621 -3.17 15.96 5.86
CA GLY A 621 -3.14 15.05 4.70
C GLY A 621 -2.42 15.64 3.48
N ALA A 622 -2.68 16.90 3.16
CA ALA A 622 -2.02 17.63 2.07
C ALA A 622 -0.52 17.84 2.35
N ALA A 623 -0.15 18.16 3.60
CA ALA A 623 1.25 18.29 4.00
C ALA A 623 2.00 16.95 3.89
N ILE A 624 1.37 15.83 4.25
CA ILE A 624 1.96 14.50 4.06
C ILE A 624 2.18 14.20 2.57
N VAL A 625 1.25 14.55 1.68
CA VAL A 625 1.46 14.42 0.22
C VAL A 625 2.66 15.25 -0.23
N CYS A 626 2.79 16.47 0.29
CA CYS A 626 3.93 17.33 -0.02
C CYS A 626 5.25 16.72 0.47
N LEU A 627 5.29 16.14 1.68
CA LEU A 627 6.46 15.40 2.17
C LEU A 627 6.76 14.17 1.31
N GLY A 628 5.74 13.41 0.90
CA GLY A 628 5.89 12.28 0.00
C GLY A 628 6.47 12.70 -1.36
N LEU A 629 5.97 13.78 -1.94
CA LEU A 629 6.49 14.36 -3.18
C LEU A 629 7.92 14.87 -3.02
N LEU A 630 8.23 15.55 -1.93
CA LEU A 630 9.59 15.97 -1.60
C LEU A 630 10.52 14.76 -1.59
N LEU A 631 10.20 13.74 -0.80
CA LEU A 631 11.05 12.56 -0.63
C LEU A 631 11.16 11.71 -1.91
N ASP A 632 10.10 11.61 -2.70
CA ASP A 632 10.10 10.97 -4.01
C ASP A 632 11.08 11.66 -4.98
N ARG A 633 11.07 12.99 -5.02
CA ARG A 633 11.96 13.78 -5.90
C ARG A 633 13.41 13.77 -5.44
N LEU A 634 13.66 13.52 -4.16
CA LEU A 634 15.01 13.37 -3.61
C LEU A 634 15.62 11.99 -3.89
N THR A 635 14.79 10.96 -4.10
CA THR A 635 15.28 9.58 -4.26
C THR A 635 15.24 9.04 -5.69
N GLN A 636 14.37 9.58 -6.56
CA GLN A 636 14.27 9.11 -7.94
C GLN A 636 15.23 9.85 -8.88
N PRO A 637 16.14 9.15 -9.59
CA PRO A 637 16.84 9.74 -10.71
C PRO A 637 15.86 10.09 -11.83
N ALA A 638 16.04 11.24 -12.47
CA ALA A 638 15.20 11.65 -13.57
C ALA A 638 15.18 10.55 -14.64
N LYS A 639 14.00 9.99 -14.93
CA LYS A 639 13.82 9.19 -16.14
C LYS A 639 14.13 10.11 -17.30
N GLU A 640 15.20 9.81 -18.03
CA GLU A 640 15.50 10.46 -19.31
C GLU A 640 14.23 10.32 -20.17
N ALA A 641 13.58 11.45 -20.43
CA ALA A 641 12.41 11.55 -21.30
C ALA A 641 12.86 11.72 -22.75
#